data_AF-A0A931C629-F1
#
_entry.id   AF-A0A931C629-F1
#
_cell.length_a   1.000
_cell.length_b   1.000
_cell.length_c   1.000
_cell.angle_alpha   90.00
_cell.angle_beta   90.00
_cell.angle_gamma   90.00
#
_symmetry.space_group_name_H-M   'P 1'
#
loop_
_entity.id
_entity.type
_entity.pdbx_description
1 polymer ?
#
loop_
_entity_poly.entity_id
_entity_poly.type
_entity_poly.pdbx_seq_one_letter_code
_entity_poly.pdbx_strand_id
1 'polypeptide(L)'
;MTLTRFGRRLIAAALAAGLISLGMSPPAAHAAGGPNLAAGKAASASGSLGAQPASAVSDGNPNSYWESPNNVFPQWVQVDLGSTVSIDQVVLKLPPATAWATRTQTLSVQGSANGSTFSTLSASAGRVFNPATGNAVTINFAAASVRYVRVHITANTGWPAGQLAELEVYGVAGPVDPDPDPPTGSNLAANKAIEASSSVHTFVATNANDASPTSYWESAGFPSTLTVKLGSDADITGIVVKLNPDPVWGPRTQNIQVLGRAGTATGFAELKARADYGFNPSTNQNTVTIPVSGRASDVRLQFFSNTGAPGGQVADLQVIGAWAPNPDLIVTSTTWSPATPSESTAITLSAVVKNNGTAAAPASKADFRLNGTVAGSADVPALAAGASATVSANVGAKAQGSYTVSTVADPANTVAEQNNDNNTYTAGSQLVVAQAPGPDLQVTAINTNPANPAVGAAVSFAVAVTNRGTSTAGASTTRLVVGGTTLTGATPAIAAGATSTVTIGGTWTATSGGATATATADSAGAVAETNENNNTLARPLVVGRGAAVPYTEYEAEAARYQGALVQTDPLRTFGHTNFGTESSGRQSVRLNSTGQFVEFTSTNQANSIVVRNSIPDSASGGGQEATISLYVNDVFNRKLTLSSRNSWLYGTTDDTESLSNTPGPDARRLFDESHALLSASYPAGTRFKLQRDAGDSAAFYIIDLIDLEQVAPAASQPAGCTSITQYGAVPNDGLDDTAAIQRAVTDDENGVISCVWIPAGQWRQEQKILSPDPTRGQWNQKGIRNVVIRGAGMWHSQLYSNTQPHQVTGNINHPHEGNVGFDIDDNTQISDIAIFGNTQNRANRGHGLNGRFGKNTKISNVWIEHVNVGAWVGRDYSDTPAYWNPGDGLEFTGMRIRNTFADGINFSNGTRNSRVFNSSFRTTGDDALAIWANPYVKDQSVDINHNDHFLNNTIQLPWRANGIAIYGGYGNSAQNNLVSDTANYPGIMLATDHSPLPFSGTTLLANNGLYRTGGAFWNEDQEFGAITLFPSTKDIVGVTIRDTDIIDSTYDGIQFKNGGGNMPNVQITNVKIDKSNNGAGILAMSGARGNAVLSNVTITNSADGNIVIQPGSQFTISGS
;
A
#
# COMPACT_ATOMS: atom_id res chain seq x y z
N MET A 1 -101.93 -27.62 -18.34
CA MET A 1 -102.06 -27.31 -16.90
C MET A 1 -101.03 -26.24 -16.55
N THR A 2 -101.31 -25.42 -15.52
CA THR A 2 -100.42 -24.47 -14.82
C THR A 2 -99.79 -23.29 -15.60
N LEU A 3 -100.08 -22.06 -15.13
CA LEU A 3 -99.64 -20.75 -15.65
C LEU A 3 -98.22 -20.38 -15.11
N THR A 4 -97.40 -19.58 -15.81
CA THR A 4 -97.22 -18.10 -15.70
C THR A 4 -95.89 -17.69 -16.41
N ARG A 5 -95.49 -16.43 -16.73
CA ARG A 5 -96.12 -15.08 -16.72
C ARG A 5 -95.40 -14.12 -17.73
N PHE A 6 -96.19 -13.48 -18.61
CA PHE A 6 -96.17 -12.04 -19.01
C PHE A 6 -94.87 -11.20 -19.25
N GLY A 7 -94.86 -10.47 -20.38
CA GLY A 7 -94.12 -9.20 -20.60
C GLY A 7 -93.45 -9.10 -21.99
N ARG A 8 -94.08 -8.50 -23.02
CA ARG A 8 -93.94 -7.06 -23.45
C ARG A 8 -92.51 -6.70 -23.93
N ARG A 9 -92.26 -6.02 -25.06
CA ARG A 9 -93.10 -5.24 -26.02
C ARG A 9 -92.32 -5.14 -27.37
N LEU A 10 -92.96 -5.33 -28.53
CA LEU A 10 -93.47 -4.29 -29.45
C LEU A 10 -92.43 -3.33 -30.08
N ILE A 11 -92.39 -3.34 -31.41
CA ILE A 11 -91.99 -2.26 -32.36
C ILE A 11 -90.50 -1.88 -32.42
N ALA A 12 -89.80 -2.47 -33.40
CA ALA A 12 -88.65 -1.86 -34.11
C ALA A 12 -88.40 -2.57 -35.46
N ALA A 13 -89.45 -2.75 -36.27
CA ALA A 13 -89.37 -3.40 -37.58
C ALA A 13 -89.88 -2.45 -38.68
N ALA A 14 -89.18 -1.32 -38.85
CA ALA A 14 -89.38 -0.39 -39.95
C ALA A 14 -88.02 0.09 -40.46
N LEU A 15 -87.92 0.12 -41.79
CA LEU A 15 -86.89 0.65 -42.68
C LEU A 15 -85.67 1.40 -42.09
N ALA A 16 -84.50 0.98 -42.58
CA ALA A 16 -83.45 1.82 -43.16
C ALA A 16 -83.25 3.26 -42.64
N ALA A 17 -82.19 3.47 -41.85
CA ALA A 17 -81.17 4.50 -42.09
C ALA A 17 -80.07 4.42 -41.01
N GLY A 18 -78.81 4.27 -41.41
CA GLY A 18 -77.67 4.43 -40.49
C GLY A 18 -76.55 3.39 -40.67
N LEU A 19 -75.59 3.73 -41.54
CA LEU A 19 -74.14 3.49 -41.40
C LEU A 19 -73.70 2.01 -41.16
N ILE A 20 -72.97 1.35 -42.05
CA ILE A 20 -71.69 1.79 -42.65
C ILE A 20 -70.74 2.39 -41.60
N SER A 21 -70.47 1.60 -40.56
CA SER A 21 -69.26 1.63 -39.70
C SER A 21 -69.37 0.44 -38.73
N LEU A 22 -68.61 -0.65 -38.82
CA LEU A 22 -67.25 -0.80 -39.32
C LEU A 22 -67.11 -2.07 -40.20
N GLY A 23 -66.24 -2.01 -41.20
CA GLY A 23 -65.87 -3.20 -41.96
C GLY A 23 -64.99 -4.13 -41.12
N MET A 24 -65.46 -5.34 -40.84
CA MET A 24 -64.62 -6.43 -40.35
C MET A 24 -64.64 -7.57 -41.36
N SER A 25 -63.65 -7.57 -42.24
CA SER A 25 -63.19 -8.79 -42.89
C SER A 25 -62.82 -9.84 -41.82
N PRO A 26 -62.83 -11.14 -42.14
CA PRO A 26 -62.12 -12.10 -41.29
C PRO A 26 -60.67 -11.62 -41.11
N PRO A 27 -60.09 -11.69 -39.89
CA PRO A 27 -58.72 -11.26 -39.68
C PRO A 27 -57.79 -12.02 -40.62
N ALA A 28 -56.90 -11.29 -41.29
CA ALA A 28 -55.82 -11.89 -42.04
C ALA A 28 -54.94 -12.73 -41.09
N ALA A 29 -54.38 -13.83 -41.57
CA ALA A 29 -53.35 -14.55 -40.82
C ALA A 29 -52.21 -13.58 -40.53
N HIS A 30 -51.87 -13.39 -39.25
CA HIS A 30 -50.76 -12.54 -38.87
C HIS A 30 -49.44 -13.13 -39.39
N ALA A 31 -48.51 -12.27 -39.77
CA ALA A 31 -47.15 -12.70 -40.02
C ALA A 31 -46.51 -13.08 -38.68
N ALA A 32 -46.06 -14.32 -38.54
CA ALA A 32 -45.39 -14.78 -37.33
C ALA A 32 -44.10 -13.97 -37.08
N GLY A 33 -43.90 -13.57 -35.83
CA GLY A 33 -42.78 -12.71 -35.40
C GLY A 33 -42.02 -13.25 -34.18
N GLY A 34 -42.17 -14.55 -33.89
CA GLY A 34 -41.45 -15.22 -32.79
C GLY A 34 -40.20 -15.98 -33.28
N PRO A 35 -39.36 -16.49 -32.35
CA PRO A 35 -38.25 -17.37 -32.70
C PRO A 35 -38.74 -18.72 -33.24
N ASN A 36 -37.90 -19.40 -34.02
CA ASN A 36 -38.17 -20.77 -34.48
C ASN A 36 -38.18 -21.73 -33.28
N LEU A 37 -39.36 -22.19 -32.88
CA LEU A 37 -39.59 -23.06 -31.73
C LEU A 37 -39.05 -24.49 -31.93
N ALA A 38 -38.77 -24.89 -33.17
CA ALA A 38 -38.22 -26.19 -33.52
C ALA A 38 -36.69 -26.23 -33.53
N ALA A 39 -35.99 -25.09 -33.48
CA ALA A 39 -34.52 -25.04 -33.53
C ALA A 39 -33.87 -25.83 -32.37
N GLY A 40 -32.95 -26.73 -32.71
CA GLY A 40 -32.25 -27.62 -31.76
C GLY A 40 -33.12 -28.68 -31.08
N LYS A 41 -34.39 -28.82 -31.47
CA LYS A 41 -35.34 -29.76 -30.84
C LYS A 41 -35.23 -31.17 -31.43
N ALA A 42 -35.61 -32.16 -30.63
CA ALA A 42 -35.57 -33.56 -31.03
C ALA A 42 -36.57 -33.86 -32.17
N ALA A 43 -36.07 -34.44 -33.25
CA ALA A 43 -36.86 -34.81 -34.42
C ALA A 43 -36.90 -36.33 -34.65
N SER A 44 -37.99 -36.82 -35.23
CA SER A 44 -38.17 -38.22 -35.63
C SER A 44 -38.95 -38.32 -36.93
N ALA A 45 -38.85 -39.46 -37.62
CA ALA A 45 -39.47 -39.68 -38.92
C ALA A 45 -40.01 -41.11 -39.06
N SER A 46 -40.87 -41.34 -40.06
CA SER A 46 -41.31 -42.68 -40.48
C SER A 46 -40.18 -43.55 -41.02
N GLY A 47 -39.09 -42.92 -41.46
CA GLY A 47 -37.87 -43.56 -41.95
C GLY A 47 -36.82 -42.53 -42.32
N SER A 48 -35.59 -42.95 -42.59
CA SER A 48 -34.52 -42.09 -43.11
C SER A 48 -33.62 -42.90 -44.05
N LEU A 49 -33.13 -42.28 -45.12
CA LEU A 49 -32.24 -42.94 -46.08
C LEU A 49 -30.78 -42.70 -45.72
N GLY A 50 -30.11 -43.72 -45.19
CA GLY A 50 -28.67 -43.68 -44.89
C GLY A 50 -28.30 -42.58 -43.91
N ALA A 51 -27.40 -41.69 -44.32
CA ALA A 51 -26.82 -40.63 -43.49
C ALA A 51 -27.61 -39.30 -43.49
N GLN A 52 -28.89 -39.30 -43.88
CA GLN A 52 -29.77 -38.13 -43.90
C GLN A 52 -30.86 -38.22 -42.81
N PRO A 53 -30.51 -38.02 -41.52
CA PRO A 53 -31.38 -38.32 -40.38
C PRO A 53 -32.50 -37.29 -40.18
N ALA A 54 -33.55 -37.68 -39.47
CA ALA A 54 -34.63 -36.78 -39.08
C ALA A 54 -34.15 -35.53 -38.31
N SER A 55 -33.08 -35.63 -37.52
CA SER A 55 -32.50 -34.50 -36.77
C SER A 55 -31.99 -33.35 -37.64
N ALA A 56 -31.80 -33.57 -38.94
CA ALA A 56 -31.39 -32.50 -39.84
C ALA A 56 -32.44 -31.38 -39.94
N VAL A 57 -33.75 -31.68 -39.80
CA VAL A 57 -34.82 -30.67 -39.97
C VAL A 57 -34.92 -29.64 -38.83
N SER A 58 -34.02 -29.70 -37.85
CA SER A 58 -33.97 -28.81 -36.69
C SER A 58 -32.53 -28.43 -36.29
N ASP A 59 -31.52 -28.75 -37.11
CA ASP A 59 -30.10 -28.53 -36.75
C ASP A 59 -29.59 -27.11 -37.03
N GLY A 60 -30.34 -26.30 -37.79
CA GLY A 60 -30.00 -24.91 -38.12
C GLY A 60 -29.03 -24.78 -39.31
N ASN A 61 -28.65 -25.88 -39.96
CA ASN A 61 -27.73 -25.89 -41.09
C ASN A 61 -28.48 -26.15 -42.41
N PRO A 62 -28.65 -25.12 -43.27
CA PRO A 62 -29.42 -25.24 -44.50
C PRO A 62 -28.80 -26.17 -45.56
N ASN A 63 -27.64 -26.78 -45.30
CA ASN A 63 -26.98 -27.71 -46.21
C ASN A 63 -27.11 -29.19 -45.78
N SER A 64 -27.50 -29.49 -44.54
CA SER A 64 -27.99 -30.82 -44.14
C SER A 64 -29.45 -30.97 -44.56
N TYR A 65 -29.93 -32.22 -44.64
CA TYR A 65 -31.34 -32.49 -44.88
C TYR A 65 -31.73 -33.90 -44.41
N TRP A 66 -33.02 -34.09 -44.12
CA TRP A 66 -33.64 -35.39 -43.96
C TRP A 66 -34.14 -35.89 -45.32
N GLU A 67 -33.96 -37.18 -45.61
CA GLU A 67 -34.54 -37.88 -46.76
C GLU A 67 -35.26 -39.16 -46.31
N SER A 68 -36.52 -39.34 -46.71
CA SER A 68 -37.26 -40.59 -46.46
C SER A 68 -36.79 -41.74 -47.37
N PRO A 69 -37.14 -43.00 -47.07
CA PRO A 69 -36.95 -44.11 -48.01
C PRO A 69 -37.61 -43.86 -49.37
N ASN A 70 -36.90 -44.19 -50.46
CA ASN A 70 -37.33 -43.93 -51.84
C ASN A 70 -38.51 -44.81 -52.28
N ASN A 71 -39.50 -44.20 -52.94
CA ASN A 71 -40.72 -44.79 -53.49
C ASN A 71 -41.73 -45.32 -52.46
N VAL A 72 -41.62 -44.95 -51.17
CA VAL A 72 -42.47 -45.48 -50.09
C VAL A 72 -43.42 -44.42 -49.51
N PHE A 73 -43.98 -43.54 -50.34
CA PHE A 73 -44.97 -42.55 -49.88
C PHE A 73 -46.26 -43.23 -49.36
N PRO A 74 -46.93 -42.67 -48.32
CA PRO A 74 -46.59 -41.43 -47.62
C PRO A 74 -45.49 -41.60 -46.58
N GLN A 75 -44.74 -40.53 -46.32
CA GLN A 75 -43.67 -40.46 -45.33
C GLN A 75 -43.83 -39.19 -44.48
N TRP A 76 -43.33 -39.20 -43.25
CA TRP A 76 -43.41 -38.05 -42.36
C TRP A 76 -42.12 -37.81 -41.57
N VAL A 77 -41.89 -36.55 -41.24
CA VAL A 77 -40.92 -36.09 -40.24
C VAL A 77 -41.63 -35.17 -39.26
N GLN A 78 -41.23 -35.20 -37.99
CA GLN A 78 -41.81 -34.39 -36.94
C GLN A 78 -40.76 -33.89 -35.96
N VAL A 79 -41.06 -32.79 -35.27
CA VAL A 79 -40.28 -32.25 -34.15
C VAL A 79 -41.13 -32.29 -32.88
N ASP A 80 -40.53 -32.67 -31.75
CA ASP A 80 -41.07 -32.49 -30.41
C ASP A 80 -40.58 -31.15 -29.83
N LEU A 81 -41.49 -30.19 -29.66
CA LEU A 81 -41.18 -28.86 -29.12
C LEU A 81 -40.84 -28.91 -27.60
N GLY A 82 -41.13 -30.03 -26.93
CA GLY A 82 -40.88 -30.30 -25.51
C GLY A 82 -42.09 -30.06 -24.62
N SER A 83 -42.96 -29.13 -25.00
CA SER A 83 -44.22 -28.81 -24.32
C SER A 83 -45.30 -28.40 -25.34
N THR A 84 -46.57 -28.45 -24.93
CA THR A 84 -47.67 -27.97 -25.78
C THR A 84 -47.62 -26.44 -25.88
N VAL A 85 -47.50 -25.92 -27.10
CA VAL A 85 -47.42 -24.48 -27.42
C VAL A 85 -48.39 -24.14 -28.55
N SER A 86 -48.87 -22.90 -28.60
CA SER A 86 -49.81 -22.45 -29.65
C SER A 86 -49.04 -21.97 -30.88
N ILE A 87 -49.31 -22.55 -32.05
CA ILE A 87 -48.63 -22.24 -33.32
C ILE A 87 -49.65 -21.93 -34.44
N ASP A 88 -49.31 -21.04 -35.37
CA ASP A 88 -50.10 -20.73 -36.58
C ASP A 88 -49.29 -20.78 -37.89
N GLN A 89 -47.97 -20.93 -37.82
CA GLN A 89 -47.10 -20.95 -39.00
C GLN A 89 -46.01 -22.03 -38.89
N VAL A 90 -45.70 -22.65 -40.04
CA VAL A 90 -44.42 -23.33 -40.27
C VAL A 90 -43.73 -22.79 -41.51
N VAL A 91 -42.40 -22.82 -41.53
CA VAL A 91 -41.60 -22.59 -42.75
C VAL A 91 -40.80 -23.85 -43.04
N LEU A 92 -41.03 -24.42 -44.22
CA LEU A 92 -40.33 -25.62 -44.69
C LEU A 92 -39.24 -25.20 -45.66
N LYS A 93 -38.05 -25.80 -45.57
CA LYS A 93 -36.94 -25.50 -46.50
C LYS A 93 -36.36 -26.76 -47.13
N LEU A 94 -35.78 -26.60 -48.30
CA LEU A 94 -34.84 -27.53 -48.94
C LEU A 94 -33.46 -26.86 -49.03
N PRO A 95 -32.36 -27.61 -49.24
CA PRO A 95 -31.05 -27.00 -49.37
C PRO A 95 -31.01 -25.94 -50.49
N PRO A 96 -30.33 -24.80 -50.30
CA PRO A 96 -30.46 -23.63 -51.17
C PRO A 96 -29.71 -23.76 -52.50
N ALA A 97 -28.86 -24.78 -52.65
CA ALA A 97 -28.08 -24.99 -53.87
C ALA A 97 -28.97 -25.21 -55.10
N THR A 98 -28.61 -24.59 -56.25
CA THR A 98 -29.42 -24.65 -57.48
C THR A 98 -29.64 -26.06 -58.05
N ALA A 99 -28.74 -27.01 -57.73
CA ALA A 99 -28.93 -28.43 -58.01
C ALA A 99 -30.21 -29.02 -57.38
N TRP A 100 -30.76 -28.38 -56.34
CA TRP A 100 -32.04 -28.75 -55.73
C TRP A 100 -33.28 -28.28 -56.51
N ALA A 101 -33.11 -27.74 -57.73
CA ALA A 101 -34.08 -27.59 -58.84
C ALA A 101 -35.60 -27.57 -58.50
N THR A 102 -36.29 -26.53 -58.97
CA THR A 102 -37.70 -26.24 -58.67
C THR A 102 -38.60 -27.47 -58.71
N ARG A 103 -39.22 -27.79 -57.57
CA ARG A 103 -40.00 -29.01 -57.38
C ARG A 103 -41.22 -28.77 -56.50
N THR A 104 -42.21 -29.63 -56.63
CA THR A 104 -43.42 -29.61 -55.80
C THR A 104 -43.44 -30.82 -54.88
N GLN A 105 -43.55 -30.59 -53.57
CA GLN A 105 -43.88 -31.65 -52.61
C GLN A 105 -45.35 -31.51 -52.18
N THR A 106 -46.12 -32.57 -52.36
CA THR A 106 -47.51 -32.64 -51.89
C THR A 106 -47.51 -33.09 -50.45
N LEU A 107 -47.90 -32.20 -49.54
CA LEU A 107 -47.81 -32.43 -48.09
C LEU A 107 -48.93 -31.75 -47.31
N SER A 108 -49.25 -32.33 -46.15
CA SER A 108 -50.03 -31.70 -45.08
C SER A 108 -49.14 -31.39 -43.87
N VAL A 109 -49.58 -30.42 -43.07
CA VAL A 109 -48.97 -30.13 -41.76
C VAL A 109 -49.95 -30.62 -40.68
N GLN A 110 -49.44 -31.36 -39.70
CA GLN A 110 -50.21 -32.03 -38.66
C GLN A 110 -49.66 -31.68 -37.28
N GLY A 111 -50.53 -31.71 -36.28
CA GLY A 111 -50.25 -31.33 -34.92
C GLY A 111 -50.74 -32.36 -33.91
N SER A 112 -50.01 -32.52 -32.80
CA SER A 112 -50.42 -33.40 -31.70
C SER A 112 -49.95 -32.86 -30.36
N ALA A 113 -50.76 -33.03 -29.30
CA ALA A 113 -50.35 -32.77 -27.93
C ALA A 113 -49.57 -33.95 -27.30
N ASN A 114 -49.73 -35.18 -27.83
CA ASN A 114 -49.23 -36.41 -27.22
C ASN A 114 -48.26 -37.23 -28.09
N GLY A 115 -48.09 -36.87 -29.37
CA GLY A 115 -47.15 -37.52 -30.28
C GLY A 115 -47.66 -38.82 -30.92
N SER A 116 -48.89 -39.24 -30.63
CA SER A 116 -49.51 -40.45 -31.18
C SER A 116 -50.79 -40.17 -31.97
N THR A 117 -51.66 -39.27 -31.50
CA THR A 117 -52.89 -38.87 -32.21
C THR A 117 -52.71 -37.48 -32.82
N PHE A 118 -52.86 -37.36 -34.14
CA PHE A 118 -52.60 -36.11 -34.89
C PHE A 118 -53.88 -35.54 -35.50
N SER A 119 -54.04 -34.21 -35.39
CA SER A 119 -55.01 -33.42 -36.16
C SER A 119 -54.30 -32.72 -37.33
N THR A 120 -55.05 -32.40 -38.39
CA THR A 120 -54.51 -31.65 -39.54
C THR A 120 -54.55 -30.16 -39.24
N LEU A 121 -53.40 -29.50 -39.29
CA LEU A 121 -53.24 -28.06 -39.16
C LEU A 121 -53.37 -27.36 -40.53
N SER A 122 -52.68 -27.89 -41.53
CA SER A 122 -52.81 -27.45 -42.93
C SER A 122 -53.11 -28.65 -43.82
N ALA A 123 -54.18 -28.56 -44.60
CA ALA A 123 -54.62 -29.61 -45.50
C ALA A 123 -53.56 -29.95 -46.58
N SER A 124 -53.63 -31.17 -47.11
CA SER A 124 -52.64 -31.63 -48.10
C SER A 124 -52.72 -30.81 -49.39
N ALA A 125 -51.59 -30.23 -49.80
CA ALA A 125 -51.48 -29.42 -51.00
C ALA A 125 -50.07 -29.52 -51.60
N GLY A 126 -49.96 -29.30 -52.92
CA GLY A 126 -48.67 -29.16 -53.60
C GLY A 126 -47.98 -27.87 -53.17
N ARG A 127 -46.77 -27.98 -52.59
CA ARG A 127 -45.92 -26.88 -52.14
C ARG A 127 -44.70 -26.77 -53.05
N VAL A 128 -44.57 -25.65 -53.76
CA VAL A 128 -43.47 -25.42 -54.73
C VAL A 128 -42.26 -24.85 -54.00
N PHE A 129 -41.18 -25.61 -53.98
CA PHE A 129 -39.85 -25.17 -53.55
C PHE A 129 -39.08 -24.73 -54.79
N ASN A 130 -38.62 -23.47 -54.83
CA ASN A 130 -37.90 -22.89 -55.96
C ASN A 130 -36.57 -22.27 -55.46
N PRO A 131 -35.40 -22.67 -56.02
CA PRO A 131 -34.11 -22.11 -55.61
C PRO A 131 -34.03 -20.58 -55.78
N ALA A 132 -34.70 -20.02 -56.78
CA ALA A 132 -34.74 -18.58 -57.03
C ALA A 132 -35.47 -17.78 -55.93
N THR A 133 -36.28 -18.45 -55.09
CA THR A 133 -36.93 -17.87 -53.92
C THR A 133 -36.47 -18.54 -52.62
N GLY A 134 -35.20 -18.97 -52.58
CA GLY A 134 -34.55 -19.50 -51.39
C GLY A 134 -34.93 -20.93 -51.00
N ASN A 135 -35.59 -21.69 -51.89
CA ASN A 135 -36.02 -23.07 -51.64
C ASN A 135 -36.83 -23.24 -50.34
N ALA A 136 -37.65 -22.23 -50.01
CA ALA A 136 -38.47 -22.18 -48.80
C ALA A 136 -39.97 -22.05 -49.14
N VAL A 137 -40.83 -22.61 -48.28
CA VAL A 137 -42.29 -22.46 -48.33
C VAL A 137 -42.84 -22.18 -46.94
N THR A 138 -43.44 -21.00 -46.76
CA THR A 138 -44.22 -20.64 -45.57
C THR A 138 -45.64 -21.20 -45.68
N ILE A 139 -46.13 -21.83 -44.61
CA ILE A 139 -47.48 -22.39 -44.52
C ILE A 139 -48.12 -21.86 -43.24
N ASN A 140 -49.07 -20.93 -43.42
CA ASN A 140 -49.93 -20.43 -42.36
C ASN A 140 -51.19 -21.30 -42.22
N PHE A 141 -51.72 -21.39 -41.01
CA PHE A 141 -52.96 -22.09 -40.68
C PHE A 141 -53.62 -21.46 -39.43
N ALA A 142 -54.80 -21.92 -39.04
CA ALA A 142 -55.46 -21.43 -37.83
C ALA A 142 -54.72 -21.90 -36.57
N ALA A 143 -54.50 -20.98 -35.63
CA ALA A 143 -53.84 -21.20 -34.35
C ALA A 143 -54.24 -22.52 -33.66
N ALA A 144 -53.25 -23.35 -33.31
CA ALA A 144 -53.46 -24.63 -32.67
C ALA A 144 -52.41 -24.93 -31.59
N SER A 145 -52.87 -25.40 -30.42
CA SER A 145 -52.01 -25.79 -29.30
C SER A 145 -51.51 -27.23 -29.46
N VAL A 146 -50.21 -27.40 -29.77
CA VAL A 146 -49.58 -28.67 -30.10
C VAL A 146 -48.19 -28.78 -29.47
N ARG A 147 -47.75 -29.99 -29.16
CA ARG A 147 -46.37 -30.28 -28.72
C ARG A 147 -45.51 -30.85 -29.85
N TYR A 148 -46.13 -31.65 -30.71
CA TYR A 148 -45.46 -32.30 -31.84
C TYR A 148 -46.01 -31.73 -33.14
N VAL A 149 -45.11 -31.29 -34.02
CA VAL A 149 -45.46 -30.79 -35.36
C VAL A 149 -44.89 -31.75 -36.38
N ARG A 150 -45.76 -32.29 -37.22
CA ARG A 150 -45.43 -33.32 -38.22
C ARG A 150 -45.74 -32.82 -39.62
N VAL A 151 -44.77 -32.92 -40.52
CA VAL A 151 -44.97 -32.74 -41.96
C VAL A 151 -45.18 -34.11 -42.57
N HIS A 152 -46.32 -34.32 -43.23
CA HIS A 152 -46.73 -35.59 -43.81
C HIS A 152 -46.80 -35.47 -45.33
N ILE A 153 -45.80 -36.04 -46.01
CA ILE A 153 -45.52 -35.88 -47.45
C ILE A 153 -46.03 -37.10 -48.20
N THR A 154 -46.79 -36.88 -49.28
CA THR A 154 -47.43 -37.94 -50.07
C THR A 154 -46.95 -38.01 -51.52
N ALA A 155 -46.23 -36.99 -52.01
CA ALA A 155 -45.53 -37.02 -53.31
C ALA A 155 -44.45 -35.93 -53.37
N ASN A 156 -43.44 -36.12 -54.22
CA ASN A 156 -42.42 -35.12 -54.57
C ASN A 156 -42.10 -35.24 -56.07
N THR A 157 -42.13 -34.12 -56.81
CA THR A 157 -41.86 -34.14 -58.26
C THR A 157 -40.37 -34.09 -58.62
N GLY A 158 -39.50 -33.74 -57.66
CA GLY A 158 -38.05 -33.60 -57.89
C GLY A 158 -37.23 -34.84 -57.52
N TRP A 159 -37.78 -35.74 -56.69
CA TRP A 159 -37.11 -36.95 -56.20
C TRP A 159 -38.14 -37.95 -55.65
N PRO A 160 -37.93 -39.28 -55.71
CA PRO A 160 -38.90 -40.27 -55.22
C PRO A 160 -38.99 -40.40 -53.68
N ALA A 161 -38.59 -39.39 -52.91
CA ALA A 161 -38.69 -39.37 -51.44
C ALA A 161 -39.15 -38.01 -50.90
N GLY A 162 -39.67 -37.99 -49.68
CA GLY A 162 -39.88 -36.75 -48.92
C GLY A 162 -38.53 -36.24 -48.43
N GLN A 163 -38.27 -34.94 -48.63
CA GLN A 163 -37.01 -34.30 -48.27
C GLN A 163 -37.27 -32.95 -47.58
N LEU A 164 -36.53 -32.62 -46.52
CA LEU A 164 -36.54 -31.30 -45.87
C LEU A 164 -35.16 -30.97 -45.29
N ALA A 165 -34.66 -29.76 -45.51
CA ALA A 165 -33.52 -29.19 -44.80
C ALA A 165 -33.92 -28.63 -43.44
N GLU A 166 -35.03 -27.90 -43.37
CA GLU A 166 -35.54 -27.30 -42.13
C GLU A 166 -37.06 -27.45 -42.02
N LEU A 167 -37.52 -27.67 -40.80
CA LEU A 167 -38.89 -27.53 -40.33
C LEU A 167 -38.89 -26.45 -39.25
N GLU A 168 -39.07 -25.20 -39.67
CA GLU A 168 -39.21 -24.10 -38.73
C GLU A 168 -40.66 -24.01 -38.26
N VAL A 169 -40.85 -23.87 -36.94
CA VAL A 169 -42.17 -23.79 -36.32
C VAL A 169 -42.28 -22.47 -35.58
N TYR A 170 -43.31 -21.70 -35.88
CA TYR A 170 -43.51 -20.39 -35.29
C TYR A 170 -44.81 -20.35 -34.49
N GLY A 171 -44.70 -19.82 -33.26
CA GLY A 171 -45.84 -19.61 -32.39
C GLY A 171 -46.84 -18.64 -33.00
N VAL A 172 -48.11 -18.74 -32.58
CA VAL A 172 -49.09 -17.69 -32.84
C VAL A 172 -48.47 -16.38 -32.39
N ALA A 173 -48.55 -15.35 -33.23
CA ALA A 173 -48.30 -13.98 -32.78
C ALA A 173 -49.32 -13.66 -31.69
N GLY A 174 -48.92 -13.90 -30.43
CA GLY A 174 -49.74 -13.57 -29.29
C GLY A 174 -49.97 -12.07 -29.22
N PRO A 175 -50.70 -11.61 -28.20
CA PRO A 175 -50.36 -10.33 -27.62
C PRO A 175 -48.84 -10.29 -27.36
N VAL A 176 -48.28 -9.09 -27.23
CA VAL A 176 -47.11 -8.88 -26.35
C VAL A 176 -47.21 -9.85 -25.17
N ASP A 177 -46.11 -10.55 -24.85
CA ASP A 177 -46.00 -11.24 -23.56
C ASP A 177 -46.56 -10.28 -22.51
N PRO A 178 -47.69 -10.60 -21.85
CA PRO A 178 -48.36 -9.64 -20.99
C PRO A 178 -47.35 -9.30 -19.91
N ASP A 179 -46.78 -8.10 -20.02
CA ASP A 179 -45.59 -7.62 -19.32
C ASP A 179 -45.58 -8.23 -17.91
N PRO A 180 -44.80 -9.31 -17.68
CA PRO A 180 -44.98 -10.14 -16.49
C PRO A 180 -44.75 -9.26 -15.28
N ASP A 181 -45.85 -9.03 -14.54
CA ASP A 181 -46.23 -7.72 -13.99
C ASP A 181 -45.02 -6.79 -13.73
N PRO A 182 -44.90 -5.65 -14.44
CA PRO A 182 -43.67 -4.87 -14.62
C PRO A 182 -42.84 -4.88 -13.34
N PRO A 183 -41.64 -5.48 -13.34
CA PRO A 183 -41.10 -6.20 -12.20
C PRO A 183 -41.42 -5.57 -10.86
N THR A 184 -42.26 -6.25 -10.09
CA THR A 184 -42.77 -5.71 -8.83
C THR A 184 -41.75 -5.87 -7.71
N GLY A 185 -41.47 -4.78 -7.01
CA GLY A 185 -40.45 -4.72 -5.95
C GLY A 185 -39.60 -3.46 -6.03
N SER A 186 -38.48 -3.46 -5.30
CA SER A 186 -37.44 -2.41 -5.35
C SER A 186 -36.19 -2.92 -6.05
N ASN A 187 -35.36 -2.01 -6.58
CA ASN A 187 -34.01 -2.38 -7.02
C ASN A 187 -33.14 -2.74 -5.81
N LEU A 188 -32.73 -4.01 -5.73
CA LEU A 188 -31.90 -4.57 -4.67
C LEU A 188 -30.39 -4.55 -4.99
N ALA A 189 -30.00 -4.19 -6.22
CA ALA A 189 -28.62 -4.26 -6.69
C ALA A 189 -27.82 -2.95 -6.56
N ALA A 190 -28.49 -1.81 -6.40
CA ALA A 190 -27.83 -0.49 -6.34
C ALA A 190 -26.81 -0.42 -5.19
N ASN A 191 -25.57 0.00 -5.50
CA ASN A 191 -24.44 0.09 -4.58
C ASN A 191 -24.07 -1.20 -3.82
N LYS A 192 -24.60 -2.37 -4.21
CA LYS A 192 -24.20 -3.66 -3.63
C LYS A 192 -22.86 -4.14 -4.18
N ALA A 193 -22.21 -5.08 -3.50
CA ALA A 193 -20.97 -5.67 -3.98
C ALA A 193 -21.20 -6.38 -5.33
N ILE A 194 -20.43 -6.00 -6.35
CA ILE A 194 -20.54 -6.51 -7.70
C ILE A 194 -19.16 -6.92 -8.24
N GLU A 195 -19.09 -8.08 -8.88
CA GLU A 195 -17.85 -8.68 -9.37
C GLU A 195 -18.02 -9.15 -10.83
N ALA A 196 -16.97 -9.02 -11.64
CA ALA A 196 -16.98 -9.45 -13.03
C ALA A 196 -15.85 -10.46 -13.30
N SER A 197 -16.06 -11.34 -14.27
CA SER A 197 -15.02 -12.26 -14.78
C SER A 197 -13.79 -11.55 -15.38
N SER A 198 -13.97 -10.34 -15.90
CA SER A 198 -12.92 -9.50 -16.49
C SER A 198 -13.42 -8.06 -16.61
N SER A 199 -12.52 -7.12 -16.85
CA SER A 199 -12.83 -5.74 -17.24
C SER A 199 -11.77 -5.23 -18.22
N VAL A 200 -12.11 -4.25 -19.05
CA VAL A 200 -11.15 -3.51 -19.88
C VAL A 200 -11.06 -2.05 -19.46
N HIS A 201 -9.84 -1.49 -19.48
CA HIS A 201 -9.55 -0.12 -19.09
C HIS A 201 -10.18 0.25 -17.72
N THR A 202 -10.87 1.39 -17.63
CA THR A 202 -11.57 1.87 -16.44
C THR A 202 -13.03 1.38 -16.35
N PHE A 203 -13.46 0.48 -17.26
CA PHE A 203 -14.84 -0.01 -17.33
C PHE A 203 -15.05 -1.20 -16.38
N VAL A 204 -14.93 -0.93 -15.08
CA VAL A 204 -14.94 -1.90 -13.98
C VAL A 204 -16.35 -2.26 -13.51
N ALA A 205 -16.50 -3.40 -12.84
CA ALA A 205 -17.81 -3.95 -12.43
C ALA A 205 -18.69 -2.99 -11.61
N THR A 206 -18.10 -2.17 -10.74
CA THR A 206 -18.83 -1.18 -9.90
C THR A 206 -19.51 -0.08 -10.71
N ASN A 207 -19.03 0.19 -11.92
CA ASN A 207 -19.67 1.12 -12.84
C ASN A 207 -21.02 0.61 -13.37
N ALA A 208 -21.39 -0.64 -13.10
CA ALA A 208 -22.64 -1.24 -13.54
C ALA A 208 -23.73 -1.23 -12.46
N ASN A 209 -23.53 -0.65 -11.28
CA ASN A 209 -24.58 -0.50 -10.26
C ASN A 209 -24.44 0.75 -9.38
N ASP A 210 -23.70 1.75 -9.86
CA ASP A 210 -23.54 3.09 -9.27
C ASP A 210 -24.73 4.04 -9.55
N ALA A 211 -25.76 3.53 -10.23
CA ALA A 211 -26.93 4.24 -10.73
C ALA A 211 -26.65 5.38 -11.73
N SER A 212 -25.45 5.45 -12.31
CA SER A 212 -25.09 6.40 -13.37
C SER A 212 -25.26 5.75 -14.75
N PRO A 213 -26.00 6.38 -15.69
CA PRO A 213 -26.16 5.83 -17.04
C PRO A 213 -24.95 6.12 -17.95
N THR A 214 -23.89 6.79 -17.47
CA THR A 214 -22.78 7.24 -18.32
C THR A 214 -21.44 6.55 -18.02
N SER A 215 -21.27 6.07 -16.80
CA SER A 215 -20.29 5.04 -16.45
C SER A 215 -20.79 3.69 -16.96
N TYR A 216 -19.87 2.75 -17.19
CA TYR A 216 -20.22 1.37 -17.56
C TYR A 216 -19.09 0.40 -17.25
N TRP A 217 -19.46 -0.88 -17.09
CA TRP A 217 -18.58 -2.04 -17.13
C TRP A 217 -18.48 -2.58 -18.57
N GLU A 218 -17.29 -3.04 -18.96
CA GLU A 218 -17.06 -3.80 -20.19
C GLU A 218 -16.10 -4.98 -19.95
N SER A 219 -16.47 -6.18 -20.41
CA SER A 219 -15.62 -7.38 -20.30
C SER A 219 -14.50 -7.42 -21.35
N ALA A 220 -13.49 -8.27 -21.12
CA ALA A 220 -12.38 -8.48 -22.06
C ALA A 220 -12.69 -9.53 -23.18
N GLY A 221 -13.93 -10.02 -23.28
CA GLY A 221 -14.31 -11.04 -24.25
C GLY A 221 -15.50 -11.89 -23.80
N PHE A 222 -15.78 -12.98 -24.54
CA PHE A 222 -16.87 -13.92 -24.27
C PHE A 222 -16.37 -15.37 -24.07
N PRO A 223 -17.04 -16.18 -23.23
CA PRO A 223 -18.13 -15.79 -22.33
C PRO A 223 -17.63 -14.96 -21.15
N SER A 224 -18.44 -14.04 -20.65
CA SER A 224 -18.12 -13.21 -19.48
C SER A 224 -19.29 -13.14 -18.51
N THR A 225 -19.00 -13.00 -17.21
CA THR A 225 -20.00 -12.87 -16.16
C THR A 225 -19.89 -11.54 -15.41
N LEU A 226 -21.03 -11.06 -14.93
CA LEU A 226 -21.19 -9.95 -13.98
C LEU A 226 -22.15 -10.41 -12.87
N THR A 227 -21.72 -10.41 -11.61
CA THR A 227 -22.43 -10.99 -10.46
C THR A 227 -22.61 -9.94 -9.37
N VAL A 228 -23.85 -9.67 -8.95
CA VAL A 228 -24.15 -8.80 -7.81
C VAL A 228 -24.58 -9.64 -6.59
N LYS A 229 -24.06 -9.29 -5.43
CA LYS A 229 -24.32 -9.96 -4.13
C LYS A 229 -25.28 -9.11 -3.33
N LEU A 230 -26.53 -9.56 -3.20
CA LEU A 230 -27.62 -8.82 -2.56
C LEU A 230 -27.45 -8.77 -1.02
N GLY A 231 -26.90 -9.84 -0.44
CA GLY A 231 -26.58 -9.97 0.99
C GLY A 231 -27.50 -10.94 1.75
N SER A 232 -28.76 -11.05 1.33
CA SER A 232 -29.73 -12.02 1.84
C SER A 232 -30.61 -12.54 0.70
N ASP A 233 -31.33 -13.65 0.91
CA ASP A 233 -32.17 -14.23 -0.14
C ASP A 233 -33.38 -13.32 -0.44
N ALA A 234 -33.56 -12.98 -1.71
CA ALA A 234 -34.70 -12.21 -2.22
C ALA A 234 -35.52 -13.02 -3.22
N ASP A 235 -36.84 -12.84 -3.21
CA ASP A 235 -37.74 -13.28 -4.28
C ASP A 235 -37.68 -12.25 -5.43
N ILE A 236 -37.03 -12.64 -6.52
CA ILE A 236 -36.72 -11.78 -7.67
C ILE A 236 -37.83 -11.91 -8.72
N THR A 237 -38.27 -10.77 -9.25
CA THR A 237 -39.33 -10.62 -10.26
C THR A 237 -38.81 -10.12 -11.61
N GLY A 238 -37.63 -9.50 -11.64
CA GLY A 238 -37.00 -9.09 -12.91
C GLY A 238 -35.60 -8.52 -12.75
N ILE A 239 -34.92 -8.38 -13.88
CA ILE A 239 -33.63 -7.72 -14.03
C ILE A 239 -33.80 -6.55 -15.00
N VAL A 240 -33.20 -5.40 -14.75
CA VAL A 240 -33.08 -4.33 -15.74
C VAL A 240 -31.60 -4.17 -16.09
N VAL A 241 -31.29 -4.21 -17.38
CA VAL A 241 -29.95 -3.97 -17.91
C VAL A 241 -29.99 -2.70 -18.74
N LYS A 242 -29.12 -1.74 -18.45
CA LYS A 242 -28.96 -0.51 -19.24
C LYS A 242 -27.59 -0.44 -19.90
N LEU A 243 -27.54 0.28 -21.01
CA LEU A 243 -26.31 0.70 -21.66
C LEU A 243 -26.20 2.22 -21.65
N ASN A 244 -25.00 2.74 -21.89
CA ASN A 244 -24.77 4.18 -22.00
C ASN A 244 -25.65 4.75 -23.14
N PRO A 245 -26.47 5.79 -22.89
CA PRO A 245 -27.44 6.29 -23.86
C PRO A 245 -26.83 7.13 -24.98
N ASP A 246 -25.51 7.39 -24.98
CA ASP A 246 -24.84 8.18 -26.02
C ASP A 246 -25.05 7.57 -27.42
N PRO A 247 -25.58 8.34 -28.41
CA PRO A 247 -25.75 7.89 -29.79
C PRO A 247 -24.52 7.29 -30.46
N VAL A 248 -23.30 7.62 -30.01
CA VAL A 248 -22.04 7.03 -30.53
C VAL A 248 -21.99 5.50 -30.35
N TRP A 249 -22.77 4.94 -29.44
CA TRP A 249 -22.87 3.49 -29.25
C TRP A 249 -23.61 2.80 -30.41
N GLY A 250 -24.55 3.47 -31.08
CA GLY A 250 -25.40 2.86 -32.10
C GLY A 250 -26.21 1.64 -31.59
N PRO A 251 -27.04 1.02 -32.46
CA PRO A 251 -27.82 -0.16 -32.09
C PRO A 251 -26.92 -1.38 -31.89
N ARG A 252 -27.13 -2.13 -30.81
CA ARG A 252 -26.41 -3.39 -30.55
C ARG A 252 -27.27 -4.43 -29.83
N THR A 253 -27.02 -5.70 -30.13
CA THR A 253 -27.67 -6.83 -29.47
C THR A 253 -26.66 -7.52 -28.56
N GLN A 254 -27.02 -7.74 -27.30
CA GLN A 254 -26.25 -8.57 -26.37
C GLN A 254 -26.99 -9.87 -26.09
N ASN A 255 -26.26 -10.98 -26.08
CA ASN A 255 -26.82 -12.29 -25.79
C ASN A 255 -26.53 -12.65 -24.31
N ILE A 256 -27.59 -12.74 -23.51
CA ILE A 256 -27.54 -12.75 -22.03
C ILE A 256 -28.33 -13.94 -21.48
N GLN A 257 -27.78 -14.61 -20.46
CA GLN A 257 -28.46 -15.56 -19.57
C GLN A 257 -28.49 -15.00 -18.15
N VAL A 258 -29.56 -15.25 -17.40
CA VAL A 258 -29.68 -14.83 -15.98
C VAL A 258 -29.62 -16.06 -15.08
N LEU A 259 -28.72 -16.03 -14.10
CA LEU A 259 -28.50 -17.07 -13.11
C LEU A 259 -28.68 -16.50 -11.69
N GLY A 260 -29.04 -17.36 -10.74
CA GLY A 260 -29.21 -17.00 -9.33
C GLY A 260 -28.64 -18.06 -8.40
N ARG A 261 -28.18 -17.65 -7.21
CA ARG A 261 -27.71 -18.55 -6.14
C ARG A 261 -28.33 -18.12 -4.80
N ALA A 262 -28.94 -19.07 -4.10
CA ALA A 262 -29.43 -18.86 -2.73
C ALA A 262 -28.28 -18.95 -1.72
N GLY A 263 -28.42 -18.34 -0.54
CA GLY A 263 -27.29 -18.07 0.37
C GLY A 263 -26.66 -19.32 0.98
N THR A 264 -27.41 -20.42 0.99
CA THR A 264 -26.99 -21.74 1.45
C THR A 264 -26.53 -22.66 0.30
N ALA A 265 -26.63 -22.23 -0.95
CA ALA A 265 -26.32 -23.04 -2.13
C ALA A 265 -24.85 -22.85 -2.59
N THR A 266 -24.20 -23.94 -2.98
CA THR A 266 -22.79 -23.93 -3.42
C THR A 266 -22.60 -23.52 -4.89
N GLY A 267 -23.67 -23.42 -5.69
CA GLY A 267 -23.62 -23.12 -7.12
C GLY A 267 -24.82 -22.33 -7.63
N PHE A 268 -24.72 -21.80 -8.85
CA PHE A 268 -25.76 -21.03 -9.52
C PHE A 268 -26.76 -21.93 -10.28
N ALA A 269 -28.04 -21.56 -10.24
CA ALA A 269 -29.13 -22.13 -11.02
C ALA A 269 -29.64 -21.12 -12.07
N GLU A 270 -30.33 -21.60 -13.10
CA GLU A 270 -30.91 -20.72 -14.13
C GLU A 270 -32.18 -20.02 -13.62
N LEU A 271 -32.23 -18.69 -13.79
CA LEU A 271 -33.44 -17.86 -13.57
C LEU A 271 -34.06 -17.41 -14.90
N LYS A 272 -33.25 -17.26 -15.95
CA LYS A 272 -33.70 -17.02 -17.33
C LYS A 272 -32.75 -17.68 -18.32
N ALA A 273 -33.34 -18.47 -19.21
CA ALA A 273 -32.64 -19.03 -20.37
C ALA A 273 -31.99 -17.93 -21.23
N ARG A 274 -30.86 -18.30 -21.83
CA ARG A 274 -30.05 -17.47 -22.74
C ARG A 274 -30.87 -16.92 -23.91
N ALA A 275 -30.89 -15.60 -24.10
CA ALA A 275 -31.60 -14.92 -25.19
C ALA A 275 -30.88 -13.67 -25.72
N ASP A 276 -31.27 -13.21 -26.90
CA ASP A 276 -30.79 -11.97 -27.53
C ASP A 276 -31.62 -10.76 -27.07
N TYR A 277 -30.92 -9.70 -26.64
CA TYR A 277 -31.52 -8.46 -26.14
C TYR A 277 -30.95 -7.25 -26.89
N GLY A 278 -31.84 -6.55 -27.61
CA GLY A 278 -31.49 -5.37 -28.41
C GLY A 278 -31.50 -4.08 -27.60
N PHE A 279 -30.50 -3.24 -27.84
CA PHE A 279 -30.34 -1.90 -27.27
C PHE A 279 -30.21 -0.90 -28.42
N ASN A 280 -30.90 0.25 -28.36
CA ASN A 280 -30.83 1.29 -29.37
C ASN A 280 -30.84 2.71 -28.77
N PRO A 281 -29.71 3.45 -28.76
CA PRO A 281 -29.65 4.81 -28.22
C PRO A 281 -30.46 5.80 -29.05
N SER A 282 -30.53 5.61 -30.37
CA SER A 282 -31.23 6.54 -31.28
C SER A 282 -32.75 6.62 -31.06
N THR A 283 -33.32 5.65 -30.33
CA THR A 283 -34.74 5.61 -29.95
C THR A 283 -34.96 5.66 -28.44
N ASN A 284 -33.96 6.07 -27.65
CA ASN A 284 -33.95 6.01 -26.17
C ASN A 284 -34.21 4.61 -25.58
N GLN A 285 -33.91 3.54 -26.34
CA GLN A 285 -34.10 2.13 -25.94
C GLN A 285 -32.77 1.48 -25.52
N ASN A 286 -31.96 2.16 -24.72
CA ASN A 286 -30.76 1.59 -24.08
C ASN A 286 -31.08 1.02 -22.68
N THR A 287 -32.25 0.40 -22.56
CA THR A 287 -32.71 -0.27 -21.34
C THR A 287 -33.54 -1.47 -21.74
N VAL A 288 -33.20 -2.64 -21.20
CA VAL A 288 -33.90 -3.89 -21.39
C VAL A 288 -34.32 -4.42 -20.03
N THR A 289 -35.61 -4.70 -19.88
CA THR A 289 -36.13 -5.44 -18.73
C THR A 289 -36.20 -6.93 -19.11
N ILE A 290 -35.58 -7.77 -18.29
CA ILE A 290 -35.57 -9.23 -18.40
C ILE A 290 -36.37 -9.79 -17.21
N PRO A 291 -37.62 -10.20 -17.40
CA PRO A 291 -38.43 -10.73 -16.31
C PRO A 291 -37.99 -12.13 -15.91
N VAL A 292 -37.88 -12.39 -14.60
CA VAL A 292 -37.40 -13.65 -14.03
C VAL A 292 -38.24 -14.04 -12.82
N SER A 293 -38.16 -15.29 -12.38
CA SER A 293 -38.77 -15.71 -11.12
C SER A 293 -37.85 -16.69 -10.41
N GLY A 294 -37.53 -16.39 -9.14
CA GLY A 294 -36.77 -17.29 -8.28
C GLY A 294 -36.19 -16.59 -7.07
N ARG A 295 -35.73 -17.39 -6.10
CA ARG A 295 -35.11 -16.89 -4.87
C ARG A 295 -33.59 -16.98 -4.95
N ALA A 296 -32.90 -15.87 -4.72
CA ALA A 296 -31.44 -15.82 -4.69
C ALA A 296 -30.91 -14.66 -3.83
N SER A 297 -29.70 -14.81 -3.33
CA SER A 297 -28.88 -13.77 -2.68
C SER A 297 -27.71 -13.32 -3.55
N ASP A 298 -27.31 -14.09 -4.57
CA ASP A 298 -26.45 -13.62 -5.66
C ASP A 298 -27.17 -13.73 -7.00
N VAL A 299 -27.05 -12.71 -7.85
CA VAL A 299 -27.57 -12.72 -9.23
C VAL A 299 -26.43 -12.50 -10.20
N ARG A 300 -26.37 -13.36 -11.23
CA ARG A 300 -25.32 -13.34 -12.25
C ARG A 300 -25.91 -13.20 -13.64
N LEU A 301 -25.44 -12.20 -14.37
CA LEU A 301 -25.55 -12.16 -15.83
C LEU A 301 -24.38 -12.91 -16.44
N GLN A 302 -24.66 -13.73 -17.45
CA GLN A 302 -23.65 -14.35 -18.30
C GLN A 302 -23.87 -13.95 -19.75
N PHE A 303 -22.85 -13.34 -20.35
CA PHE A 303 -22.84 -12.79 -21.70
C PHE A 303 -22.09 -13.72 -22.64
N PHE A 304 -22.59 -13.88 -23.87
CA PHE A 304 -22.01 -14.76 -24.88
C PHE A 304 -21.69 -14.06 -26.22
N SER A 305 -22.27 -12.90 -26.48
CA SER A 305 -21.95 -12.04 -27.62
C SER A 305 -22.48 -10.62 -27.41
N ASN A 306 -21.89 -9.66 -28.13
CA ASN A 306 -22.33 -8.27 -28.27
C ASN A 306 -22.04 -7.83 -29.71
N THR A 307 -23.02 -7.30 -30.44
CA THR A 307 -22.81 -6.90 -31.85
C THR A 307 -22.09 -5.55 -32.00
N GLY A 308 -21.82 -4.82 -30.91
CA GLY A 308 -21.23 -3.47 -30.93
C GLY A 308 -19.93 -3.30 -30.14
N ALA A 309 -19.39 -4.35 -29.51
CA ALA A 309 -18.15 -4.32 -28.74
C ALA A 309 -17.53 -5.73 -28.59
N PRO A 310 -16.23 -5.88 -28.31
CA PRO A 310 -15.60 -7.18 -28.12
C PRO A 310 -16.03 -7.89 -26.82
N GLY A 311 -16.60 -7.16 -25.85
CA GLY A 311 -17.07 -7.68 -24.57
C GLY A 311 -18.54 -7.38 -24.26
N GLY A 312 -19.04 -8.01 -23.19
CA GLY A 312 -20.34 -7.70 -22.60
C GLY A 312 -20.27 -6.37 -21.86
N GLN A 313 -21.33 -5.57 -21.93
CA GLN A 313 -21.35 -4.20 -21.40
C GLN A 313 -22.61 -3.95 -20.57
N VAL A 314 -22.47 -3.21 -19.46
CA VAL A 314 -23.59 -2.77 -18.61
C VAL A 314 -23.27 -1.41 -17.98
N ALA A 315 -24.16 -0.43 -18.13
CA ALA A 315 -24.11 0.86 -17.45
C ALA A 315 -24.89 0.86 -16.11
N ASP A 316 -26.03 0.19 -16.05
CA ASP A 316 -26.80 0.05 -14.82
C ASP A 316 -27.53 -1.29 -14.81
N LEU A 317 -27.25 -2.10 -13.79
CA LEU A 317 -27.82 -3.40 -13.48
C LEU A 317 -28.74 -3.26 -12.28
N GLN A 318 -30.03 -3.49 -12.51
CA GLN A 318 -31.03 -3.49 -11.46
C GLN A 318 -31.56 -4.91 -11.25
N VAL A 319 -31.65 -5.34 -10.01
CA VAL A 319 -32.30 -6.61 -9.62
C VAL A 319 -33.58 -6.24 -8.89
N ILE A 320 -34.73 -6.54 -9.47
CA ILE A 320 -36.03 -6.13 -8.94
C ILE A 320 -36.69 -7.30 -8.22
N GLY A 321 -37.15 -7.05 -6.99
CA GLY A 321 -37.81 -8.06 -6.17
C GLY A 321 -38.08 -7.60 -4.74
N ALA A 322 -38.35 -8.55 -3.85
CA ALA A 322 -38.57 -8.32 -2.42
C ALA A 322 -37.78 -9.33 -1.58
N TRP A 323 -37.27 -8.90 -0.42
CA TRP A 323 -36.51 -9.77 0.50
C TRP A 323 -37.37 -10.91 1.07
N ALA A 324 -36.80 -12.10 1.17
CA ALA A 324 -37.45 -13.23 1.84
C ALA A 324 -37.50 -13.01 3.37
N PRO A 325 -38.40 -13.69 4.11
CA PRO A 325 -38.47 -13.57 5.56
C PRO A 325 -37.20 -14.07 6.26
N ASN A 326 -36.53 -13.18 7.00
CA ASN A 326 -35.35 -13.48 7.81
C ASN A 326 -35.36 -12.57 9.07
N PRO A 327 -34.55 -12.85 10.11
CA PRO A 327 -34.27 -11.91 11.20
C PRO A 327 -33.45 -10.69 10.73
N ASP A 328 -33.33 -9.65 11.55
CA ASP A 328 -32.57 -8.41 11.26
C ASP A 328 -32.17 -7.75 12.59
N LEU A 329 -30.99 -8.08 13.17
CA LEU A 329 -30.57 -7.59 14.50
C LEU A 329 -29.96 -6.18 14.46
N ILE A 330 -30.82 -5.18 14.29
CA ILE A 330 -30.42 -3.78 14.42
C ILE A 330 -30.16 -3.40 15.88
N VAL A 331 -29.03 -2.75 16.16
CA VAL A 331 -28.85 -2.03 17.43
C VAL A 331 -29.52 -0.66 17.31
N THR A 332 -30.47 -0.37 18.19
CA THR A 332 -31.31 0.85 18.11
C THR A 332 -30.81 1.99 18.99
N SER A 333 -30.01 1.68 20.01
CA SER A 333 -29.36 2.66 20.88
C SER A 333 -28.18 2.06 21.62
N THR A 334 -27.27 2.92 22.07
CA THR A 334 -26.20 2.61 23.02
C THR A 334 -26.04 3.78 23.98
N THR A 335 -25.90 3.48 25.27
CA THR A 335 -25.82 4.44 26.39
C THR A 335 -24.75 3.98 27.38
N TRP A 336 -24.42 4.84 28.35
CA TRP A 336 -23.46 4.53 29.41
C TRP A 336 -23.87 5.13 30.75
N SER A 337 -23.32 4.57 31.83
CA SER A 337 -23.48 5.05 33.20
C SER A 337 -22.14 4.99 33.96
N PRO A 338 -21.78 6.01 34.75
CA PRO A 338 -22.49 7.27 34.92
C PRO A 338 -22.41 8.15 33.66
N ALA A 339 -23.32 9.12 33.50
CA ALA A 339 -23.38 9.96 32.30
C ALA A 339 -22.13 10.85 32.11
N THR A 340 -21.51 11.27 33.22
CA THR A 340 -20.28 12.06 33.29
C THR A 340 -19.23 11.33 34.15
N PRO A 341 -18.56 10.29 33.63
CA PRO A 341 -17.51 9.58 34.36
C PRO A 341 -16.22 10.41 34.43
N SER A 342 -15.33 10.03 35.36
CA SER A 342 -13.96 10.58 35.47
C SER A 342 -12.92 9.46 35.38
N GLU A 343 -11.63 9.80 35.32
CA GLU A 343 -10.51 8.84 35.30
C GLU A 343 -10.57 7.79 36.43
N SER A 344 -11.17 8.15 37.57
CA SER A 344 -11.35 7.28 38.75
C SER A 344 -12.67 6.49 38.79
N THR A 345 -13.55 6.62 37.80
CA THR A 345 -14.93 6.09 37.86
C THR A 345 -15.15 4.95 36.88
N ALA A 346 -15.62 3.80 37.36
CA ALA A 346 -15.97 2.67 36.50
C ALA A 346 -17.22 2.95 35.65
N ILE A 347 -17.21 2.46 34.41
CA ILE A 347 -18.22 2.75 33.39
C ILE A 347 -18.95 1.46 33.01
N THR A 348 -20.28 1.50 32.94
CA THR A 348 -21.12 0.46 32.35
C THR A 348 -21.69 0.95 31.03
N LEU A 349 -21.52 0.17 29.96
CA LEU A 349 -22.12 0.40 28.65
C LEU A 349 -23.38 -0.47 28.51
N SER A 350 -24.43 0.07 27.88
CA SER A 350 -25.72 -0.60 27.67
C SER A 350 -26.23 -0.36 26.25
N ALA A 351 -26.89 -1.33 25.63
CA ALA A 351 -27.45 -1.20 24.28
C ALA A 351 -28.79 -1.92 24.14
N VAL A 352 -29.62 -1.44 23.20
CA VAL A 352 -30.91 -2.07 22.87
C VAL A 352 -30.81 -2.73 21.49
N VAL A 353 -30.73 -4.06 21.48
CA VAL A 353 -30.77 -4.88 20.26
C VAL A 353 -32.22 -5.19 19.93
N LYS A 354 -32.65 -4.93 18.70
CA LYS A 354 -33.98 -5.23 18.18
C LYS A 354 -33.87 -6.20 17.03
N ASN A 355 -34.72 -7.23 17.01
CA ASN A 355 -34.98 -7.96 15.78
C ASN A 355 -36.04 -7.21 14.98
N ASN A 356 -35.61 -6.51 13.92
CA ASN A 356 -36.45 -5.69 13.06
C ASN A 356 -37.01 -6.50 11.86
N GLY A 357 -36.59 -7.76 11.71
CA GLY A 357 -36.95 -8.63 10.61
C GLY A 357 -38.28 -9.33 10.83
N THR A 358 -38.68 -10.10 9.83
CA THR A 358 -39.99 -10.78 9.79
C THR A 358 -39.95 -12.24 10.30
N ALA A 359 -38.76 -12.77 10.64
CA ALA A 359 -38.57 -14.05 11.30
C ALA A 359 -37.86 -13.91 12.67
N ALA A 360 -37.90 -14.95 13.51
CA ALA A 360 -37.30 -14.91 14.85
C ALA A 360 -35.78 -15.18 14.83
N ALA A 361 -35.01 -14.36 15.54
CA ALA A 361 -33.58 -14.52 15.73
C ALA A 361 -33.28 -15.52 16.87
N PRO A 362 -32.28 -16.41 16.72
CA PRO A 362 -31.73 -17.17 17.84
C PRO A 362 -30.93 -16.26 18.79
N ALA A 363 -30.45 -16.80 19.92
CA ALA A 363 -29.58 -16.06 20.83
C ALA A 363 -28.20 -15.83 20.21
N SER A 364 -27.59 -14.68 20.48
CA SER A 364 -26.29 -14.24 19.94
C SER A 364 -25.51 -13.41 20.97
N LYS A 365 -24.52 -12.61 20.53
CA LYS A 365 -23.71 -11.72 21.37
C LYS A 365 -23.85 -10.27 20.91
N ALA A 366 -23.50 -9.33 21.79
CA ALA A 366 -23.24 -7.94 21.43
C ALA A 366 -21.88 -7.50 21.97
N ASP A 367 -21.05 -6.90 21.11
CA ASP A 367 -19.76 -6.30 21.49
C ASP A 367 -19.92 -4.79 21.67
N PHE A 368 -19.57 -4.29 22.84
CA PHE A 368 -19.39 -2.86 23.09
C PHE A 368 -17.96 -2.46 22.75
N ARG A 369 -17.81 -1.40 21.96
CA ARG A 369 -16.52 -0.91 21.46
C ARG A 369 -16.30 0.54 21.85
N LEU A 370 -15.08 0.86 22.25
CA LEU A 370 -14.59 2.22 22.47
C LEU A 370 -13.51 2.51 21.43
N ASN A 371 -13.70 3.53 20.62
CA ASN A 371 -12.81 3.87 19.48
C ASN A 371 -12.56 2.68 18.53
N GLY A 372 -13.57 1.83 18.33
CA GLY A 372 -13.50 0.63 17.49
C GLY A 372 -12.95 -0.63 18.18
N THR A 373 -12.30 -0.51 19.34
CA THR A 373 -11.76 -1.67 20.09
C THR A 373 -12.81 -2.23 21.06
N VAL A 374 -12.97 -3.56 21.13
CA VAL A 374 -13.91 -4.21 22.06
C VAL A 374 -13.50 -3.91 23.51
N ALA A 375 -14.39 -3.26 24.25
CA ALA A 375 -14.22 -2.88 25.65
C ALA A 375 -14.97 -3.83 26.62
N GLY A 376 -15.93 -4.60 26.10
CA GLY A 376 -16.68 -5.64 26.81
C GLY A 376 -17.80 -6.19 25.93
N SER A 377 -18.33 -7.37 26.27
CA SER A 377 -19.38 -8.05 25.49
C SER A 377 -20.51 -8.54 26.40
N ALA A 378 -21.71 -8.72 25.84
CA ALA A 378 -22.89 -9.21 26.56
C ALA A 378 -23.67 -10.25 25.73
N ASP A 379 -24.46 -11.08 26.41
CA ASP A 379 -25.38 -12.04 25.79
C ASP A 379 -26.65 -11.37 25.28
N VAL A 380 -27.02 -11.67 24.04
CA VAL A 380 -28.29 -11.27 23.43
C VAL A 380 -29.22 -12.50 23.43
N PRO A 381 -30.36 -12.48 24.14
CA PRO A 381 -31.30 -13.60 24.13
C PRO A 381 -31.97 -13.74 22.76
N ALA A 382 -32.60 -14.90 22.49
CA ALA A 382 -33.38 -15.08 21.28
C ALA A 382 -34.54 -14.06 21.19
N LEU A 383 -34.75 -13.47 20.00
CA LEU A 383 -35.71 -12.38 19.77
C LEU A 383 -36.74 -12.76 18.71
N ALA A 384 -38.02 -12.79 19.08
CA ALA A 384 -39.11 -12.86 18.12
C ALA A 384 -39.10 -11.65 17.15
N ALA A 385 -39.74 -11.80 15.99
CA ALA A 385 -39.88 -10.70 15.03
C ALA A 385 -40.50 -9.45 15.70
N GLY A 386 -39.84 -8.30 15.56
CA GLY A 386 -40.22 -7.03 16.19
C GLY A 386 -39.80 -6.86 17.66
N ALA A 387 -39.29 -7.90 18.34
CA ALA A 387 -38.90 -7.84 19.75
C ALA A 387 -37.55 -7.12 19.98
N SER A 388 -37.25 -6.75 21.23
CA SER A 388 -35.98 -6.12 21.61
C SER A 388 -35.52 -6.57 23.00
N ALA A 389 -34.21 -6.56 23.22
CA ALA A 389 -33.57 -6.78 24.52
C ALA A 389 -32.58 -5.66 24.84
N THR A 390 -32.48 -5.29 26.12
CA THR A 390 -31.39 -4.43 26.61
C THR A 390 -30.28 -5.31 27.18
N VAL A 391 -29.06 -5.08 26.75
CA VAL A 391 -27.85 -5.80 27.18
C VAL A 391 -26.81 -4.81 27.71
N SER A 392 -25.90 -5.23 28.58
CA SER A 392 -24.92 -4.32 29.21
C SER A 392 -23.63 -5.01 29.66
N ALA A 393 -22.51 -4.27 29.64
CA ALA A 393 -21.21 -4.71 30.15
C ALA A 393 -20.53 -3.60 30.98
N ASN A 394 -19.90 -3.97 32.10
CA ASN A 394 -19.01 -3.07 32.85
C ASN A 394 -17.61 -3.11 32.20
N VAL A 395 -17.10 -1.96 31.80
CA VAL A 395 -15.83 -1.83 31.07
C VAL A 395 -14.70 -1.23 31.93
N GLY A 396 -14.93 -1.05 33.23
CA GLY A 396 -13.97 -0.45 34.17
C GLY A 396 -13.84 1.06 34.01
N ALA A 397 -12.86 1.65 34.69
CA ALA A 397 -12.49 3.06 34.49
C ALA A 397 -11.66 3.22 33.20
N LYS A 398 -11.59 4.45 32.69
CA LYS A 398 -10.86 4.81 31.45
C LYS A 398 -10.10 6.11 31.67
N ALA A 399 -9.04 6.33 30.90
CA ALA A 399 -8.31 7.61 30.93
C ALA A 399 -9.18 8.77 30.44
N GLN A 400 -8.81 10.00 30.78
CA GLN A 400 -9.47 11.22 30.31
C GLN A 400 -9.49 11.26 28.78
N GLY A 401 -10.63 11.60 28.20
CA GLY A 401 -10.78 11.73 26.75
C GLY A 401 -12.19 11.48 26.26
N SER A 402 -12.38 11.70 24.96
CA SER A 402 -13.63 11.39 24.27
C SER A 402 -13.49 10.05 23.55
N TYR A 403 -14.41 9.12 23.84
CA TYR A 403 -14.47 7.81 23.23
C TYR A 403 -15.71 7.72 22.34
N THR A 404 -15.53 7.37 21.08
CA THR A 404 -16.63 6.94 20.21
C THR A 404 -17.12 5.59 20.73
N VAL A 405 -18.36 5.54 21.20
CA VAL A 405 -18.99 4.30 21.67
C VAL A 405 -19.82 3.70 20.53
N SER A 406 -19.54 2.46 20.17
CA SER A 406 -20.37 1.69 19.24
C SER A 406 -20.69 0.32 19.80
N THR A 407 -21.84 -0.24 19.45
CA THR A 407 -22.20 -1.62 19.76
C THR A 407 -22.48 -2.38 18.48
N VAL A 408 -21.98 -3.61 18.37
CA VAL A 408 -22.21 -4.51 17.24
C VAL A 408 -23.02 -5.71 17.74
N ALA A 409 -24.21 -5.93 17.18
CA ALA A 409 -24.99 -7.16 17.39
C ALA A 409 -24.47 -8.29 16.48
N ASP A 410 -24.48 -9.51 17.01
CA ASP A 410 -23.92 -10.72 16.37
C ASP A 410 -22.55 -10.47 15.68
N PRO A 411 -21.52 -10.01 16.41
CA PRO A 411 -20.22 -9.65 15.85
C PRO A 411 -19.46 -10.84 15.22
N ALA A 412 -19.91 -12.07 15.46
CA ALA A 412 -19.39 -13.29 14.84
C ALA A 412 -20.16 -13.72 13.58
N ASN A 413 -21.20 -12.97 13.18
CA ASN A 413 -22.00 -13.18 11.97
C ASN A 413 -22.58 -14.62 11.88
N THR A 414 -23.11 -15.10 13.01
CA THR A 414 -23.66 -16.45 13.21
C THR A 414 -25.16 -16.55 12.91
N VAL A 415 -25.86 -15.41 12.89
CA VAL A 415 -27.26 -15.27 12.49
C VAL A 415 -27.29 -14.88 11.01
N ALA A 416 -28.06 -15.62 10.20
CA ALA A 416 -28.38 -15.20 8.84
C ALA A 416 -29.50 -14.16 8.91
N GLU A 417 -29.30 -12.99 8.32
CA GLU A 417 -30.19 -11.83 8.51
C GLU A 417 -30.69 -11.25 7.18
N GLN A 418 -31.57 -10.25 7.24
CA GLN A 418 -31.97 -9.48 6.06
C GLN A 418 -30.91 -8.44 5.69
N ASN A 419 -30.27 -7.82 6.68
CA ASN A 419 -29.30 -6.73 6.46
C ASN A 419 -28.24 -6.62 7.58
N ASN A 420 -27.18 -7.43 7.49
CA ASN A 420 -26.03 -7.41 8.41
C ASN A 420 -25.30 -6.04 8.46
N ASP A 421 -25.51 -5.16 7.47
CA ASP A 421 -24.95 -3.80 7.44
C ASP A 421 -25.54 -2.88 8.53
N ASN A 422 -26.68 -3.25 9.16
CA ASN A 422 -27.34 -2.45 10.20
C ASN A 422 -27.04 -2.87 11.65
N ASN A 423 -26.27 -3.95 11.85
CA ASN A 423 -25.98 -4.52 13.17
C ASN A 423 -25.12 -3.61 14.07
N THR A 424 -24.52 -2.55 13.51
CA THR A 424 -23.66 -1.61 14.23
C THR A 424 -24.39 -0.30 14.51
N TYR A 425 -24.52 0.05 15.78
CA TYR A 425 -24.93 1.40 16.20
C TYR A 425 -23.74 2.14 16.81
N THR A 426 -23.47 3.34 16.33
CA THR A 426 -22.54 4.28 16.98
C THR A 426 -23.34 5.37 17.67
N ALA A 427 -23.04 5.64 18.94
CA ALA A 427 -23.70 6.69 19.69
C ALA A 427 -23.41 8.06 19.07
N GLY A 428 -24.47 8.86 18.88
CA GLY A 428 -24.35 10.22 18.29
C GLY A 428 -23.65 11.24 19.19
N SER A 429 -23.34 10.88 20.43
CA SER A 429 -22.46 11.62 21.34
C SER A 429 -21.28 10.72 21.73
N GLN A 430 -20.13 11.33 22.00
CA GLN A 430 -18.98 10.60 22.53
C GLN A 430 -19.14 10.41 24.04
N LEU A 431 -18.65 9.28 24.54
CA LEU A 431 -18.40 9.09 25.96
C LEU A 431 -17.23 9.99 26.36
N VAL A 432 -17.52 11.09 27.04
CA VAL A 432 -16.49 12.01 27.56
C VAL A 432 -16.15 11.61 28.99
N VAL A 433 -14.92 11.14 29.18
CA VAL A 433 -14.35 10.85 30.50
C VAL A 433 -13.60 12.09 30.97
N ALA A 434 -14.04 12.68 32.07
CA ALA A 434 -13.47 13.90 32.64
C ALA A 434 -12.20 13.61 33.47
N GLN A 435 -11.43 14.67 33.73
CA GLN A 435 -10.38 14.67 34.74
C GLN A 435 -10.94 14.31 36.13
N ALA A 436 -10.16 13.63 36.97
CA ALA A 436 -10.55 13.36 38.35
C ALA A 436 -10.65 14.67 39.20
N PRO A 437 -11.49 14.71 40.25
CA PRO A 437 -11.58 15.88 41.14
C PRO A 437 -10.30 16.10 41.96
N GLY A 438 -9.65 17.26 41.81
CA GLY A 438 -8.39 17.62 42.50
C GLY A 438 -7.38 18.33 41.57
N PRO A 439 -6.19 18.70 42.09
CA PRO A 439 -5.10 19.22 41.26
C PRO A 439 -4.39 18.08 40.51
N ASP A 440 -3.73 18.41 39.41
CA ASP A 440 -2.95 17.48 38.58
C ASP A 440 -1.95 18.30 37.77
N LEU A 441 -0.69 18.31 38.20
CA LEU A 441 0.41 18.99 37.56
C LEU A 441 1.04 18.07 36.50
N GLN A 442 1.38 18.67 35.38
CA GLN A 442 2.04 18.01 34.27
C GLN A 442 3.13 18.91 33.72
N VAL A 443 4.34 18.37 33.54
CA VAL A 443 5.37 19.08 32.78
C VAL A 443 5.10 18.89 31.29
N THR A 444 4.80 19.98 30.59
CA THR A 444 4.39 19.95 29.18
C THR A 444 5.47 20.43 28.21
N ALA A 445 6.48 21.18 28.68
CA ALA A 445 7.65 21.53 27.88
C ALA A 445 8.88 21.85 28.73
N ILE A 446 10.06 21.60 28.17
CA ILE A 446 11.34 22.16 28.62
C ILE A 446 11.85 23.01 27.46
N ASN A 447 12.24 24.26 27.74
CA ASN A 447 12.82 25.19 26.77
C ASN A 447 14.23 25.61 27.22
N THR A 448 15.11 25.87 26.25
CA THR A 448 16.50 26.34 26.47
C THR A 448 16.71 27.69 25.80
N ASN A 449 17.50 28.54 26.45
CA ASN A 449 18.05 29.75 25.85
C ASN A 449 19.58 29.81 26.11
N PRO A 450 20.42 29.80 25.05
CA PRO A 450 20.06 29.72 23.63
C PRO A 450 19.40 28.38 23.26
N ALA A 451 18.57 28.38 22.21
CA ALA A 451 17.85 27.18 21.76
C ALA A 451 18.80 26.08 21.26
N ASN A 452 19.82 26.46 20.50
CA ASN A 452 20.91 25.60 20.00
C ASN A 452 22.23 26.09 20.63
N PRO A 453 22.61 25.61 21.82
CA PRO A 453 23.83 26.06 22.48
C PRO A 453 25.09 25.54 21.79
N ALA A 454 26.06 26.44 21.59
CA ALA A 454 27.43 26.05 21.26
C ALA A 454 28.13 25.47 22.51
N VAL A 455 29.18 24.68 22.30
CA VAL A 455 30.03 24.16 23.39
C VAL A 455 30.61 25.32 24.22
N GLY A 456 30.50 25.23 25.54
CA GLY A 456 30.90 26.27 26.48
C GLY A 456 29.86 27.38 26.74
N ALA A 457 28.73 27.40 26.01
CA ALA A 457 27.69 28.40 26.24
C ALA A 457 26.95 28.16 27.57
N ALA A 458 26.62 29.23 28.30
CA ALA A 458 25.72 29.17 29.44
C ALA A 458 24.25 29.05 28.97
N VAL A 459 23.55 28.02 29.43
CA VAL A 459 22.18 27.67 29.04
C VAL A 459 21.24 27.90 30.20
N SER A 460 20.23 28.73 29.96
CA SER A 460 19.11 28.97 30.89
C SER A 460 17.88 28.15 30.46
N PHE A 461 17.01 27.82 31.41
CA PHE A 461 15.86 26.95 31.17
C PHE A 461 14.54 27.56 31.64
N ALA A 462 13.49 27.29 30.88
CA ALA A 462 12.11 27.57 31.26
C ALA A 462 11.28 26.29 31.08
N VAL A 463 10.53 25.89 32.11
CA VAL A 463 9.73 24.67 32.14
C VAL A 463 8.25 25.05 32.16
N ALA A 464 7.47 24.55 31.21
CA ALA A 464 6.02 24.71 31.24
C ALA A 464 5.42 23.64 32.16
N VAL A 465 4.73 24.09 33.21
CA VAL A 465 3.99 23.24 34.14
C VAL A 465 2.50 23.60 34.02
N THR A 466 1.69 22.64 33.60
CA THR A 466 0.25 22.78 33.42
C THR A 466 -0.46 22.11 34.58
N ASN A 467 -1.42 22.79 35.22
CA ASN A 467 -2.36 22.12 36.10
C ASN A 467 -3.56 21.68 35.26
N ARG A 468 -3.58 20.42 34.80
CA ARG A 468 -4.71 19.84 34.07
C ARG A 468 -5.87 19.45 35.01
N GLY A 469 -5.65 19.54 36.33
CA GLY A 469 -6.62 19.27 37.38
C GLY A 469 -7.82 20.22 37.39
N THR A 470 -8.81 19.88 38.22
CA THR A 470 -10.08 20.61 38.38
C THR A 470 -10.07 21.60 39.55
N SER A 471 -9.05 21.58 40.40
CA SER A 471 -8.83 22.58 41.46
C SER A 471 -7.41 23.17 41.39
N THR A 472 -7.20 24.32 42.03
CA THR A 472 -5.90 25.01 42.06
C THR A 472 -4.83 24.16 42.75
N ALA A 473 -3.73 23.91 42.06
CA ALA A 473 -2.52 23.35 42.64
C ALA A 473 -1.80 24.41 43.48
N GLY A 474 -1.30 24.01 44.64
CA GLY A 474 -0.51 24.87 45.53
C GLY A 474 0.82 25.30 44.88
N ALA A 475 1.49 26.29 45.49
CA ALA A 475 2.85 26.62 45.10
C ALA A 475 3.80 25.45 45.46
N SER A 476 4.69 25.10 44.55
CA SER A 476 5.59 23.93 44.66
C SER A 476 6.98 24.23 44.10
N THR A 477 7.82 23.22 43.90
CA THR A 477 9.16 23.38 43.29
C THR A 477 9.31 22.51 42.06
N THR A 478 9.67 23.11 40.93
CA THR A 478 10.12 22.38 39.75
C THR A 478 11.62 22.12 39.86
N ARG A 479 12.04 20.85 39.77
CA ARG A 479 13.45 20.45 39.67
C ARG A 479 13.79 20.17 38.22
N LEU A 480 14.95 20.62 37.75
CA LEU A 480 15.53 20.26 36.46
C LEU A 480 16.88 19.59 36.69
N VAL A 481 17.13 18.43 36.09
CA VAL A 481 18.44 17.76 36.09
C VAL A 481 18.95 17.68 34.66
N VAL A 482 20.17 18.18 34.40
CA VAL A 482 20.81 18.17 33.08
C VAL A 482 22.32 18.00 33.21
N GLY A 483 22.91 17.01 32.54
CA GLY A 483 24.36 16.78 32.58
C GLY A 483 24.94 16.66 34.00
N GLY A 484 24.22 16.00 34.91
CA GLY A 484 24.57 15.89 36.34
C GLY A 484 24.32 17.17 37.18
N THR A 485 24.00 18.30 36.55
CA THR A 485 23.65 19.55 37.23
C THR A 485 22.19 19.53 37.63
N THR A 486 21.90 19.73 38.92
CA THR A 486 20.52 19.91 39.44
C THR A 486 20.25 21.39 39.66
N LEU A 487 19.21 21.91 39.00
CA LEU A 487 18.69 23.26 39.12
C LEU A 487 17.23 23.21 39.62
N THR A 488 16.72 24.31 40.16
CA THR A 488 15.32 24.40 40.62
C THR A 488 14.69 25.74 40.26
N GLY A 489 13.36 25.75 40.13
CA GLY A 489 12.54 26.94 39.97
C GLY A 489 11.32 26.88 40.87
N ALA A 490 10.92 28.02 41.43
CA ALA A 490 9.71 28.12 42.24
C ALA A 490 8.47 28.03 41.33
N THR A 491 7.65 27.00 41.52
CA THR A 491 6.37 26.87 40.85
C THR A 491 5.33 27.71 41.62
N PRO A 492 4.75 28.77 41.03
CA PRO A 492 3.65 29.48 41.68
C PRO A 492 2.41 28.58 41.78
N ALA A 493 1.43 28.96 42.60
CA ALA A 493 0.14 28.27 42.58
C ALA A 493 -0.50 28.36 41.18
N ILE A 494 -0.96 27.23 40.64
CA ILE A 494 -1.48 27.14 39.27
C ILE A 494 -2.98 26.82 39.32
N ALA A 495 -3.80 27.73 38.80
CA ALA A 495 -5.24 27.52 38.69
C ALA A 495 -5.57 26.32 37.78
N ALA A 496 -6.74 25.70 37.98
CA ALA A 496 -7.23 24.61 37.13
C ALA A 496 -7.24 25.02 35.65
N GLY A 497 -6.68 24.17 34.77
CA GLY A 497 -6.52 24.41 33.34
C GLY A 497 -5.43 25.41 32.95
N ALA A 498 -4.75 26.07 33.90
CA ALA A 498 -3.71 27.04 33.60
C ALA A 498 -2.33 26.41 33.40
N THR A 499 -1.46 27.08 32.66
CA THR A 499 -0.04 26.72 32.51
C THR A 499 0.84 27.85 33.03
N SER A 500 1.79 27.51 33.89
CA SER A 500 2.85 28.41 34.35
C SER A 500 4.17 28.10 33.63
N THR A 501 4.87 29.13 33.18
CA THR A 501 6.25 28.99 32.70
C THR A 501 7.20 29.21 33.88
N VAL A 502 7.64 28.13 34.50
CA VAL A 502 8.57 28.16 35.63
C VAL A 502 9.98 28.46 35.12
N THR A 503 10.51 29.62 35.51
CA THR A 503 11.91 29.96 35.26
C THR A 503 12.78 29.16 36.21
N ILE A 504 13.74 28.40 35.66
CA ILE A 504 14.70 27.62 36.44
C ILE A 504 15.87 28.52 36.80
N GLY A 505 16.23 28.57 38.09
CA GLY A 505 17.33 29.36 38.59
C GLY A 505 18.69 28.78 38.22
N GLY A 506 19.64 29.65 37.85
CA GLY A 506 20.99 29.27 37.44
C GLY A 506 21.12 28.99 35.94
N THR A 507 22.27 28.44 35.54
CA THR A 507 22.53 28.00 34.17
C THR A 507 23.32 26.69 34.17
N TRP A 508 23.23 25.94 33.08
CA TRP A 508 24.11 24.81 32.78
C TRP A 508 25.13 25.24 31.73
N THR A 509 26.41 24.89 31.90
CA THR A 509 27.41 25.13 30.84
C THR A 509 27.35 23.99 29.84
N ALA A 510 27.05 24.29 28.59
CA ALA A 510 26.82 23.30 27.56
C ALA A 510 28.12 22.56 27.21
N THR A 511 28.12 21.23 27.36
CA THR A 511 29.23 20.35 26.98
C THR A 511 28.95 19.69 25.64
N SER A 512 29.96 19.53 24.78
CA SER A 512 29.81 18.92 23.45
C SER A 512 29.10 17.57 23.49
N GLY A 513 28.21 17.32 22.52
CA GLY A 513 27.42 16.10 22.43
C GLY A 513 26.04 16.22 23.08
N GLY A 514 25.58 15.15 23.74
CA GLY A 514 24.22 15.05 24.27
C GLY A 514 24.10 15.32 25.77
N ALA A 515 22.98 15.94 26.16
CA ALA A 515 22.56 15.98 27.56
C ALA A 515 21.05 15.83 27.67
N THR A 516 20.55 14.87 28.46
CA THR A 516 19.11 14.80 28.77
C THR A 516 18.79 15.79 29.88
N ALA A 517 17.84 16.69 29.61
CA ALA A 517 17.25 17.56 30.60
C ALA A 517 15.93 16.96 31.10
N THR A 518 15.88 16.58 32.38
CA THR A 518 14.70 15.99 33.02
C THR A 518 14.11 16.98 34.01
N ALA A 519 12.89 17.45 33.74
CA ALA A 519 12.14 18.33 34.61
C ALA A 519 11.07 17.54 35.37
N THR A 520 10.96 17.78 36.68
CA THR A 520 9.93 17.23 37.56
C THR A 520 9.20 18.39 38.23
N ALA A 521 7.91 18.57 37.93
CA ALA A 521 7.01 19.41 38.71
C ALA A 521 6.72 18.77 40.07
N ASP A 522 6.31 19.60 41.03
CA ASP A 522 6.24 19.30 42.47
C ASP A 522 7.28 18.28 42.99
N SER A 523 8.53 18.56 42.69
CA SER A 523 9.67 17.67 42.94
C SER A 523 9.95 17.31 44.40
N ALA A 524 9.15 17.82 45.34
CA ALA A 524 9.18 17.59 46.78
C ALA A 524 7.87 16.97 47.35
N GLY A 525 6.82 16.76 46.55
CA GLY A 525 5.54 16.21 47.01
C GLY A 525 4.78 17.12 47.98
N ALA A 526 4.76 18.44 47.70
CA ALA A 526 4.05 19.44 48.49
C ALA A 526 2.55 19.60 48.11
N VAL A 527 2.15 19.12 46.94
CA VAL A 527 0.78 19.06 46.44
C VAL A 527 0.38 17.59 46.36
N ALA A 528 -0.80 17.24 46.89
CA ALA A 528 -1.35 15.89 46.71
C ALA A 528 -2.19 15.86 45.43
N GLU A 529 -1.73 15.13 44.42
CA GLU A 529 -2.28 15.22 43.07
C GLU A 529 -3.16 14.01 42.70
N THR A 530 -4.03 14.19 41.71
CA THR A 530 -4.89 13.09 41.19
C THR A 530 -4.13 12.12 40.29
N ASN A 531 -2.98 12.53 39.78
CA ASN A 531 -2.02 11.68 39.08
C ASN A 531 -0.60 12.19 39.40
N GLU A 532 0.25 11.33 39.96
CA GLU A 532 1.64 11.67 40.29
C GLU A 532 2.63 11.25 39.18
N ASN A 533 2.16 10.47 38.20
CA ASN A 533 3.03 9.79 37.22
C ASN A 533 3.35 10.64 35.98
N ASN A 534 2.62 11.75 35.77
CA ASN A 534 2.79 12.71 34.68
C ASN A 534 3.56 13.98 35.10
N ASN A 535 4.04 14.03 36.35
CA ASN A 535 4.79 15.15 36.90
C ASN A 535 6.21 15.30 36.32
N THR A 536 6.69 14.40 35.46
CA THR A 536 8.06 14.42 34.91
C THR A 536 8.08 14.38 33.37
N LEU A 537 8.93 15.22 32.77
CA LEU A 537 9.26 15.22 31.34
C LEU A 537 10.79 15.16 31.15
N ALA A 538 11.26 14.33 30.23
CA ALA A 538 12.66 14.30 29.79
C ALA A 538 12.77 14.82 28.35
N ARG A 539 13.76 15.68 28.09
CA ARG A 539 14.05 16.25 26.76
C ARG A 539 15.55 16.10 26.45
N PRO A 540 15.94 15.39 25.38
CA PRO A 540 17.33 15.39 24.94
C PRO A 540 17.73 16.78 24.42
N LEU A 541 18.94 17.21 24.75
CA LEU A 541 19.62 18.38 24.21
C LEU A 541 20.80 17.90 23.35
N VAL A 542 21.06 18.61 22.25
CA VAL A 542 22.30 18.48 21.48
C VAL A 542 23.04 19.80 21.58
N VAL A 543 24.34 19.73 21.88
CA VAL A 543 25.24 20.87 22.00
C VAL A 543 26.29 20.80 20.89
N GLY A 544 26.39 21.87 20.10
CA GLY A 544 27.16 21.87 18.86
C GLY A 544 26.40 21.26 17.69
N ARG A 545 27.13 20.89 16.62
CA ARG A 545 26.61 20.30 15.39
C ARG A 545 26.77 18.78 15.39
N GLY A 546 25.97 18.10 14.58
CA GLY A 546 25.98 16.64 14.46
C GLY A 546 25.08 15.96 15.49
N ALA A 547 25.16 14.64 15.51
CA ALA A 547 24.41 13.79 16.44
C ALA A 547 25.09 13.70 17.81
N ALA A 548 24.28 13.81 18.86
CA ALA A 548 24.65 13.37 20.19
C ALA A 548 24.67 11.84 20.25
N VAL A 549 25.82 11.26 19.93
CA VAL A 549 26.09 9.82 20.03
C VAL A 549 26.66 9.45 21.42
N PRO A 550 26.40 8.23 21.92
CA PRO A 550 26.89 7.78 23.24
C PRO A 550 28.35 7.29 23.22
N TYR A 551 28.94 7.14 22.04
CA TYR A 551 30.33 6.71 21.85
C TYR A 551 31.27 7.90 21.66
N THR A 552 32.56 7.67 21.89
CA THR A 552 33.64 8.60 21.52
C THR A 552 34.47 7.93 20.43
N GLU A 553 34.71 8.66 19.35
CA GLU A 553 35.55 8.27 18.22
C GLU A 553 37.01 8.65 18.47
N TYR A 554 37.95 7.81 18.04
CA TYR A 554 39.39 8.04 18.12
C TYR A 554 40.07 7.62 16.83
N GLU A 555 40.65 8.59 16.11
CA GLU A 555 41.39 8.37 14.86
C GLU A 555 42.74 7.67 15.11
N ALA A 556 43.13 6.72 14.25
CA ALA A 556 44.31 5.89 14.44
C ALA A 556 45.64 6.64 14.28
N GLU A 557 45.68 7.63 13.38
CA GLU A 557 46.82 8.49 13.13
C GLU A 557 47.07 9.51 14.26
N ALA A 558 46.03 9.82 15.06
CA ALA A 558 46.13 10.62 16.27
C ALA A 558 46.56 9.80 17.50
N ALA A 559 46.48 8.46 17.41
CA ALA A 559 46.86 7.54 18.46
C ALA A 559 48.38 7.26 18.48
N ARG A 560 48.85 6.50 19.47
CA ARG A 560 50.25 6.04 19.50
C ARG A 560 50.36 4.76 18.67
N TYR A 561 51.13 4.77 17.58
CA TYR A 561 51.27 3.58 16.72
C TYR A 561 52.72 3.17 16.45
N GLN A 562 52.86 1.89 16.07
CA GLN A 562 54.03 1.35 15.38
C GLN A 562 53.51 0.66 14.11
N GLY A 563 53.53 1.39 12.99
CA GLY A 563 52.98 1.00 11.71
C GLY A 563 53.39 2.01 10.64
N ALA A 564 52.80 1.93 9.45
CA ALA A 564 52.95 2.96 8.42
C ALA A 564 51.71 3.87 8.39
N LEU A 565 51.91 5.18 8.43
CA LEU A 565 50.84 6.14 8.14
C LEU A 565 50.40 6.00 6.68
N VAL A 566 49.10 5.90 6.48
CA VAL A 566 48.41 5.99 5.20
C VAL A 566 47.74 7.36 5.15
N GLN A 567 47.90 8.09 4.05
CA GLN A 567 47.34 9.42 3.87
C GLN A 567 47.14 9.67 2.37
N THR A 568 46.09 10.39 2.01
CA THR A 568 45.86 10.83 0.62
C THR A 568 46.38 12.25 0.38
N ASP A 569 46.53 12.61 -0.89
CA ASP A 569 46.93 13.95 -1.33
C ASP A 569 45.74 14.96 -1.29
N PRO A 570 45.97 16.27 -1.54
CA PRO A 570 44.88 17.24 -1.54
C PRO A 570 43.83 17.06 -2.65
N LEU A 571 44.14 16.35 -3.74
CA LEU A 571 43.19 16.07 -4.84
C LEU A 571 42.18 14.99 -4.43
N ARG A 572 42.60 14.06 -3.56
CA ARG A 572 41.75 12.98 -3.01
C ARG A 572 41.15 12.11 -4.11
N THR A 573 41.92 11.83 -5.17
CA THR A 573 41.56 11.02 -6.33
C THR A 573 40.75 9.78 -5.93
N PHE A 574 39.65 9.55 -6.66
CA PHE A 574 38.65 8.52 -6.38
C PHE A 574 38.52 7.56 -7.57
N GLY A 575 37.93 6.38 -7.34
CA GLY A 575 37.78 5.35 -8.38
C GLY A 575 39.02 4.50 -8.60
N HIS A 576 40.13 4.83 -7.94
CA HIS A 576 41.33 4.01 -7.80
C HIS A 576 41.47 3.45 -6.38
N THR A 577 42.29 2.41 -6.20
CA THR A 577 42.57 1.85 -4.86
C THR A 577 43.39 2.80 -3.99
N ASN A 578 42.70 3.68 -3.27
CA ASN A 578 43.30 4.65 -2.36
C ASN A 578 42.66 4.57 -0.97
N PHE A 579 43.31 3.81 -0.08
CA PHE A 579 42.90 3.69 1.32
C PHE A 579 42.87 5.05 2.04
N GLY A 580 43.79 5.97 1.72
CA GLY A 580 43.81 7.30 2.34
C GLY A 580 42.57 8.12 2.00
N THR A 581 42.10 8.06 0.75
CA THR A 581 40.86 8.74 0.34
C THR A 581 39.65 8.21 1.09
N GLU A 582 39.57 6.90 1.34
CA GLU A 582 38.44 6.28 2.08
C GLU A 582 38.61 6.22 3.62
N SER A 583 39.68 6.81 4.16
CA SER A 583 39.92 6.88 5.61
C SER A 583 39.24 8.10 6.25
N SER A 584 38.82 7.99 7.52
CA SER A 584 38.43 9.16 8.33
C SER A 584 39.61 10.14 8.43
N GLY A 585 39.34 11.45 8.46
CA GLY A 585 40.42 12.45 8.41
C GLY A 585 41.25 12.45 7.12
N ARG A 586 40.98 11.51 6.19
CA ARG A 586 41.80 11.07 5.06
C ARG A 586 43.16 10.44 5.45
N GLN A 587 43.23 9.86 6.66
CA GLN A 587 44.44 9.25 7.21
C GLN A 587 44.12 7.97 8.00
N SER A 588 45.02 6.99 8.01
CA SER A 588 44.86 5.76 8.78
C SER A 588 46.21 5.07 9.02
N VAL A 589 46.26 3.98 9.80
CA VAL A 589 47.53 3.29 10.13
C VAL A 589 47.54 1.84 9.65
N ARG A 590 48.57 1.50 8.87
CA ARG A 590 48.77 0.16 8.29
C ARG A 590 49.80 -0.68 9.04
N LEU A 591 49.41 -1.91 9.39
CA LEU A 591 50.21 -2.92 10.10
C LEU A 591 50.59 -4.07 9.15
N ASN A 592 51.82 -4.04 8.65
CA ASN A 592 52.40 -4.99 7.70
C ASN A 592 53.24 -6.11 8.36
N SER A 593 53.51 -6.05 9.66
CA SER A 593 54.42 -7.01 10.34
C SER A 593 53.99 -7.32 11.78
N THR A 594 54.36 -8.50 12.27
CA THR A 594 54.10 -8.91 13.65
C THR A 594 54.75 -7.94 14.66
N GLY A 595 54.02 -7.60 15.72
CA GLY A 595 54.41 -6.61 16.73
C GLY A 595 53.99 -5.17 16.41
N GLN A 596 53.52 -4.88 15.20
CA GLN A 596 52.98 -3.57 14.84
C GLN A 596 51.60 -3.35 15.47
N PHE A 597 51.30 -2.11 15.89
CA PHE A 597 50.09 -1.79 16.65
C PHE A 597 49.60 -0.34 16.45
N VAL A 598 48.35 -0.11 16.88
CA VAL A 598 47.78 1.21 17.20
C VAL A 598 47.24 1.17 18.63
N GLU A 599 47.63 2.14 19.47
CA GLU A 599 47.29 2.24 20.89
C GLU A 599 46.58 3.57 21.20
N PHE A 600 45.29 3.45 21.47
CA PHE A 600 44.36 4.53 21.82
C PHE A 600 44.29 4.68 23.34
N THR A 601 44.14 5.90 23.85
CA THR A 601 43.88 6.15 25.28
C THR A 601 42.49 6.75 25.43
N SER A 602 41.59 6.07 26.15
CA SER A 602 40.20 6.54 26.27
C SER A 602 40.11 7.83 27.10
N THR A 603 39.27 8.76 26.67
CA THR A 603 38.88 9.94 27.46
C THR A 603 37.65 9.68 28.32
N ASN A 604 36.87 8.65 27.98
CA ASN A 604 35.65 8.23 28.66
C ASN A 604 35.73 6.78 29.17
N GLN A 605 34.79 6.41 30.05
CA GLN A 605 34.56 5.01 30.40
C GLN A 605 33.97 4.27 29.18
N ALA A 606 34.35 3.00 28.98
CA ALA A 606 33.81 2.17 27.91
C ALA A 606 33.79 0.68 28.25
N ASN A 607 32.82 -0.05 27.70
CA ASN A 607 32.72 -1.52 27.74
C ASN A 607 32.41 -2.12 26.37
N SER A 608 32.48 -1.34 25.29
CA SER A 608 32.47 -1.84 23.92
C SER A 608 33.56 -1.19 23.07
N ILE A 609 33.80 -1.78 21.92
CA ILE A 609 34.65 -1.23 20.86
C ILE A 609 34.02 -1.50 19.50
N VAL A 610 34.02 -0.50 18.63
CA VAL A 610 33.90 -0.67 17.18
C VAL A 610 35.25 -0.30 16.56
N VAL A 611 35.69 -1.03 15.54
CA VAL A 611 36.93 -0.79 14.80
C VAL A 611 36.59 -0.64 13.33
N ARG A 612 36.77 0.55 12.75
CA ARG A 612 36.73 0.72 11.29
C ARG A 612 38.08 0.31 10.74
N ASN A 613 38.07 -0.66 9.83
CA ASN A 613 39.27 -1.38 9.44
C ASN A 613 39.22 -1.86 7.99
N SER A 614 40.39 -2.23 7.46
CA SER A 614 40.51 -2.95 6.21
C SER A 614 41.53 -4.09 6.35
N ILE A 615 41.10 -5.29 5.98
CA ILE A 615 41.95 -6.45 5.70
C ILE A 615 41.84 -6.77 4.20
N PRO A 616 42.76 -7.55 3.59
CA PRO A 616 42.69 -7.85 2.18
C PRO A 616 41.41 -8.62 1.84
N ASP A 617 40.95 -8.51 0.60
CA ASP A 617 39.99 -9.44 0.01
C ASP A 617 40.56 -10.88 -0.07
N SER A 618 39.69 -11.85 -0.32
CA SER A 618 40.09 -13.20 -0.71
C SER A 618 40.65 -13.21 -2.14
N ALA A 619 41.51 -14.18 -2.45
CA ALA A 619 42.08 -14.33 -3.80
C ALA A 619 41.03 -14.64 -4.90
N SER A 620 39.83 -15.07 -4.51
CA SER A 620 38.69 -15.31 -5.41
C SER A 620 37.55 -14.28 -5.25
N GLY A 621 37.74 -13.25 -4.42
CA GLY A 621 36.67 -12.32 -4.07
C GLY A 621 35.77 -12.82 -2.95
N GLY A 622 34.74 -12.04 -2.64
CA GLY A 622 33.76 -12.34 -1.58
C GLY A 622 34.30 -12.18 -0.15
N GLY A 623 35.50 -11.63 0.01
CA GLY A 623 36.16 -11.38 1.28
C GLY A 623 36.63 -12.61 2.06
N GLN A 624 37.28 -12.33 3.18
CA GLN A 624 37.80 -13.31 4.12
C GLN A 624 37.66 -12.78 5.56
N GLU A 625 37.88 -13.65 6.54
CA GLU A 625 37.96 -13.26 7.94
C GLU A 625 39.39 -13.44 8.47
N ALA A 626 39.81 -12.51 9.32
CA ALA A 626 41.07 -12.58 10.05
C ALA A 626 40.85 -12.12 11.49
N THR A 627 41.87 -12.23 12.34
CA THR A 627 41.83 -11.66 13.69
C THR A 627 42.88 -10.58 13.87
N ILE A 628 42.62 -9.65 14.79
CA ILE A 628 43.58 -8.70 15.35
C ILE A 628 43.57 -8.85 16.88
N SER A 629 44.72 -8.79 17.53
CA SER A 629 44.81 -8.93 18.99
C SER A 629 44.52 -7.60 19.70
N LEU A 630 43.53 -7.60 20.59
CA LEU A 630 43.20 -6.48 21.47
C LEU A 630 43.87 -6.66 22.83
N TYR A 631 44.68 -5.68 23.21
CA TYR A 631 45.28 -5.52 24.52
C TYR A 631 44.61 -4.36 25.25
N VAL A 632 44.41 -4.50 26.57
CA VAL A 632 43.92 -3.43 27.44
C VAL A 632 44.93 -3.21 28.56
N ASN A 633 45.48 -1.99 28.65
CA ASN A 633 46.60 -1.64 29.52
C ASN A 633 47.78 -2.64 29.40
N ASP A 634 48.16 -2.95 28.16
CA ASP A 634 49.20 -3.93 27.78
C ASP A 634 48.93 -5.40 28.17
N VAL A 635 47.78 -5.72 28.76
CA VAL A 635 47.35 -7.10 29.02
C VAL A 635 46.50 -7.59 27.85
N PHE A 636 46.81 -8.78 27.30
CA PHE A 636 45.98 -9.39 26.26
C PHE A 636 44.55 -9.60 26.77
N ASN A 637 43.57 -9.04 26.06
CA ASN A 637 42.16 -9.19 26.39
C ASN A 637 41.52 -10.30 25.56
N ARG A 638 41.54 -10.15 24.23
CA ARG A 638 40.96 -11.10 23.26
C ARG A 638 41.49 -10.83 21.86
N LYS A 639 41.21 -11.75 20.94
CA LYS A 639 41.19 -11.44 19.50
C LYS A 639 39.84 -10.86 19.11
N LEU A 640 39.84 -9.86 18.23
CA LEU A 640 38.67 -9.36 17.51
C LEU A 640 38.68 -9.97 16.11
N THR A 641 37.54 -10.44 15.63
CA THR A 641 37.39 -10.87 14.23
C THR A 641 37.17 -9.64 13.37
N LEU A 642 37.91 -9.57 12.26
CA LEU A 642 37.77 -8.58 11.21
C LEU A 642 37.33 -9.30 9.93
N SER A 643 36.55 -8.62 9.10
CA SER A 643 35.98 -9.18 7.86
C SER A 643 36.27 -8.25 6.69
N SER A 644 36.50 -8.83 5.51
CA SER A 644 36.45 -8.12 4.23
C SER A 644 35.22 -8.49 3.39
N ARG A 645 34.31 -9.34 3.89
CA ARG A 645 33.16 -9.92 3.17
C ARG A 645 32.22 -8.90 2.52
N ASN A 646 32.02 -7.76 3.15
CA ASN A 646 31.08 -6.72 2.70
C ASN A 646 31.80 -5.49 2.12
N SER A 647 33.13 -5.46 2.16
CA SER A 647 34.01 -4.47 1.53
C SER A 647 34.54 -4.97 0.18
N TRP A 648 35.44 -4.21 -0.46
CA TRP A 648 36.11 -4.55 -1.73
C TRP A 648 35.17 -4.72 -2.93
N LEU A 649 34.80 -3.58 -3.53
CA LEU A 649 34.10 -3.52 -4.80
C LEU A 649 35.04 -3.14 -5.95
N TYR A 650 34.91 -3.83 -7.07
CA TYR A 650 35.73 -3.67 -8.29
C TYR A 650 34.84 -3.36 -9.50
N GLY A 651 35.31 -2.49 -10.40
CA GLY A 651 34.59 -2.10 -11.62
C GLY A 651 34.76 -0.61 -11.96
N THR A 652 33.78 0.00 -12.61
CA THR A 652 33.73 1.45 -12.83
C THR A 652 33.00 2.18 -11.70
N THR A 653 33.36 3.43 -11.42
CA THR A 653 32.66 4.29 -10.45
C THR A 653 31.28 4.71 -10.93
N ASP A 654 31.16 4.87 -12.24
CA ASP A 654 30.04 5.55 -12.87
C ASP A 654 28.77 4.68 -12.89
N ASP A 655 28.96 3.36 -13.01
CA ASP A 655 27.89 2.36 -12.89
C ASP A 655 28.11 1.48 -11.65
N THR A 656 27.46 1.85 -10.55
CA THR A 656 27.47 1.08 -9.30
C THR A 656 26.76 -0.26 -9.36
N GLU A 657 25.85 -0.46 -10.31
CA GLU A 657 25.18 -1.76 -10.45
C GLU A 657 26.14 -2.77 -11.10
N SER A 658 27.13 -2.30 -11.87
CA SER A 658 28.23 -3.11 -12.40
C SER A 658 29.31 -3.48 -11.37
N LEU A 659 29.37 -2.80 -10.21
CA LEU A 659 30.38 -3.07 -9.18
C LEU A 659 30.20 -4.46 -8.61
N SER A 660 31.26 -5.27 -8.69
CA SER A 660 31.26 -6.66 -8.24
C SER A 660 32.24 -6.88 -7.10
N ASN A 661 32.05 -7.97 -6.37
CA ASN A 661 33.01 -8.49 -5.39
C ASN A 661 34.01 -9.49 -6.03
N THR A 662 34.18 -9.45 -7.36
CA THR A 662 35.16 -10.28 -8.09
C THR A 662 36.45 -9.48 -8.30
N PRO A 663 37.63 -10.00 -7.90
CA PRO A 663 38.85 -9.20 -7.90
C PRO A 663 39.28 -8.71 -9.27
N GLY A 664 39.62 -7.43 -9.35
CA GLY A 664 40.10 -6.75 -10.55
C GLY A 664 41.07 -5.61 -10.21
N PRO A 665 41.48 -4.81 -11.20
CA PRO A 665 42.13 -3.53 -10.93
C PRO A 665 41.15 -2.60 -10.19
N ASP A 666 41.71 -1.66 -9.44
CA ASP A 666 41.00 -0.57 -8.78
C ASP A 666 39.82 -1.03 -7.89
N ALA A 667 40.14 -1.51 -6.69
CA ALA A 667 39.16 -1.69 -5.61
C ALA A 667 38.73 -0.35 -4.97
N ARG A 668 37.49 -0.30 -4.49
CA ARG A 668 36.89 0.76 -3.65
C ARG A 668 35.98 0.17 -2.57
N ARG A 669 35.41 0.99 -1.70
CA ARG A 669 34.65 0.56 -0.50
C ARG A 669 35.51 -0.40 0.34
N LEU A 670 36.74 0.01 0.58
CA LEU A 670 37.88 -0.76 1.09
C LEU A 670 37.79 -1.07 2.58
N PHE A 671 36.98 -0.30 3.32
CA PHE A 671 36.79 -0.43 4.76
C PHE A 671 35.46 -1.11 5.10
N ASP A 672 35.45 -1.75 6.26
CA ASP A 672 34.26 -2.25 6.95
C ASP A 672 34.41 -1.99 8.45
N GLU A 673 33.36 -2.26 9.23
CA GLU A 673 33.43 -2.17 10.69
C GLU A 673 33.36 -3.53 11.37
N SER A 674 33.95 -3.61 12.56
CA SER A 674 33.92 -4.82 13.39
C SER A 674 33.76 -4.43 14.84
N HIS A 675 32.80 -5.03 15.54
CA HIS A 675 32.33 -4.55 16.84
C HIS A 675 32.29 -5.65 17.90
N ALA A 676 32.51 -5.29 19.17
CA ALA A 676 32.46 -6.23 20.28
C ALA A 676 32.06 -5.55 21.60
N LEU A 677 31.20 -6.23 22.37
CA LEU A 677 31.09 -6.00 23.81
C LEU A 677 32.29 -6.64 24.52
N LEU A 678 32.83 -5.90 25.50
CA LEU A 678 33.94 -6.31 26.35
C LEU A 678 33.41 -6.87 27.67
N SER A 679 34.21 -7.73 28.32
CA SER A 679 33.82 -8.42 29.56
C SER A 679 33.78 -7.53 30.81
N ALA A 680 34.16 -6.26 30.70
CA ALA A 680 34.22 -5.30 31.81
C ALA A 680 34.08 -3.85 31.29
N SER A 681 33.62 -2.95 32.16
CA SER A 681 33.76 -1.51 31.96
C SER A 681 35.15 -1.04 32.37
N TYR A 682 35.82 -0.37 31.46
CA TYR A 682 37.15 0.21 31.65
C TYR A 682 37.03 1.72 31.87
N PRO A 683 37.71 2.31 32.87
CA PRO A 683 37.63 3.74 33.16
C PRO A 683 38.33 4.58 32.08
N ALA A 684 38.06 5.88 32.08
CA ALA A 684 38.86 6.86 31.34
C ALA A 684 40.35 6.75 31.68
N GLY A 685 41.21 7.00 30.70
CA GLY A 685 42.66 6.79 30.77
C GLY A 685 43.12 5.37 30.45
N THR A 686 42.20 4.46 30.11
CA THR A 686 42.55 3.08 29.72
C THR A 686 43.19 3.07 28.33
N ARG A 687 44.29 2.33 28.18
CA ARG A 687 44.91 2.09 26.87
C ARG A 687 44.30 0.88 26.17
N PHE A 688 43.75 1.08 24.98
CA PHE A 688 43.26 0.03 24.08
C PHE A 688 44.23 -0.10 22.91
N LYS A 689 44.88 -1.25 22.77
CA LYS A 689 45.90 -1.47 21.74
C LYS A 689 45.50 -2.61 20.82
N LEU A 690 45.30 -2.28 19.54
CA LEU A 690 45.12 -3.24 18.45
C LEU A 690 46.49 -3.57 17.87
N GLN A 691 46.93 -4.82 18.03
CA GLN A 691 48.27 -5.28 17.67
C GLN A 691 48.19 -6.50 16.77
N ARG A 692 49.04 -6.55 15.74
CA ARG A 692 49.21 -7.73 14.88
C ARG A 692 50.19 -8.70 15.52
N ASP A 693 49.70 -9.76 16.14
CA ASP A 693 50.51 -10.83 16.72
C ASP A 693 50.85 -11.93 15.69
N ALA A 694 51.63 -12.93 16.11
CA ALA A 694 52.05 -14.03 15.23
C ALA A 694 50.88 -14.90 14.72
N GLY A 695 49.74 -14.87 15.42
CA GLY A 695 48.49 -15.53 15.01
C GLY A 695 47.50 -14.62 14.30
N ASP A 696 47.89 -13.38 13.93
CA ASP A 696 47.06 -12.44 13.17
C ASP A 696 47.49 -12.51 11.70
N SER A 697 46.73 -13.31 10.93
CA SER A 697 47.13 -13.91 9.65
C SER A 697 46.90 -13.08 8.39
N ALA A 698 46.18 -11.95 8.44
CA ALA A 698 45.96 -11.14 7.24
C ALA A 698 47.29 -10.55 6.73
N ALA A 699 47.45 -10.44 5.41
CA ALA A 699 48.69 -9.92 4.81
C ALA A 699 49.02 -8.50 5.30
N PHE A 700 47.99 -7.67 5.50
CA PHE A 700 48.05 -6.38 6.17
C PHE A 700 46.77 -6.15 6.98
N TYR A 701 46.83 -5.16 7.85
CA TYR A 701 45.69 -4.57 8.53
C TYR A 701 45.78 -3.06 8.34
N ILE A 702 44.69 -2.37 8.06
CA ILE A 702 44.61 -0.92 8.17
C ILE A 702 43.58 -0.62 9.24
N ILE A 703 43.97 0.14 10.24
CA ILE A 703 43.11 0.63 11.31
C ILE A 703 42.87 2.11 11.03
N ASP A 704 41.60 2.47 10.89
CA ASP A 704 41.15 3.83 10.59
C ASP A 704 40.81 4.56 11.88
N LEU A 705 39.81 4.06 12.60
CA LEU A 705 39.36 4.62 13.87
C LEU A 705 38.81 3.54 14.79
N ILE A 706 38.61 3.90 16.05
CA ILE A 706 37.76 3.15 16.97
C ILE A 706 36.64 4.01 17.58
N ASP A 707 35.45 3.46 17.71
CA ASP A 707 34.41 3.99 18.60
C ASP A 707 34.49 3.26 19.95
N LEU A 708 34.55 3.98 21.07
CA LEU A 708 34.42 3.41 22.41
C LEU A 708 33.15 3.93 23.10
N GLU A 709 32.31 3.03 23.60
CA GLU A 709 31.02 3.33 24.23
C GLU A 709 30.90 2.68 25.60
N GLN A 710 30.23 3.35 26.55
CA GLN A 710 29.74 2.72 27.78
C GLN A 710 28.30 2.26 27.56
N VAL A 711 28.16 1.10 26.94
CA VAL A 711 26.89 0.43 26.65
C VAL A 711 26.18 0.05 27.96
N ALA A 712 24.90 0.38 28.07
CA ALA A 712 24.06 -0.02 29.19
C ALA A 712 23.82 -1.54 29.21
N PRO A 713 23.51 -2.15 30.37
CA PRO A 713 23.00 -3.52 30.42
C PRO A 713 21.76 -3.70 29.53
N ALA A 714 21.55 -4.92 29.05
CA ALA A 714 20.36 -5.26 28.26
C ALA A 714 19.07 -4.89 29.01
N ALA A 715 18.16 -4.19 28.34
CA ALA A 715 16.89 -3.80 28.94
C ALA A 715 16.01 -5.03 29.23
N SER A 716 15.21 -4.97 30.30
CA SER A 716 14.21 -5.99 30.62
C SER A 716 12.96 -5.83 29.74
N GLN A 717 12.28 -6.94 29.46
CA GLN A 717 10.99 -6.97 28.76
C GLN A 717 9.99 -5.97 29.39
N PRO A 718 9.50 -4.97 28.63
CA PRO A 718 8.48 -4.04 29.11
C PRO A 718 7.16 -4.74 29.41
N ALA A 719 6.44 -4.23 30.41
CA ALA A 719 5.10 -4.73 30.74
C ALA A 719 4.15 -4.57 29.54
N GLY A 720 3.38 -5.61 29.24
CA GLY A 720 2.45 -5.65 28.11
C GLY A 720 3.04 -6.17 26.78
N CYS A 721 4.37 -6.26 26.65
CA CYS A 721 4.98 -6.88 25.48
C CYS A 721 5.10 -8.40 25.60
N THR A 722 5.08 -9.11 24.48
CA THR A 722 5.25 -10.57 24.40
C THR A 722 6.55 -10.92 23.67
N SER A 723 7.34 -11.82 24.25
CA SER A 723 8.64 -12.22 23.71
C SER A 723 8.52 -13.12 22.48
N ILE A 724 9.32 -12.89 21.44
CA ILE A 724 9.45 -13.80 20.28
C ILE A 724 9.83 -15.24 20.67
N THR A 725 10.45 -15.44 21.83
CA THR A 725 10.76 -16.78 22.36
C THR A 725 9.49 -17.58 22.72
N GLN A 726 8.37 -16.92 23.03
CA GLN A 726 7.08 -17.59 23.23
C GLN A 726 6.49 -18.11 21.91
N TYR A 727 6.92 -17.53 20.78
CA TYR A 727 6.61 -18.00 19.43
C TYR A 727 7.60 -19.04 18.91
N GLY A 728 8.58 -19.46 19.72
CA GLY A 728 9.56 -20.51 19.41
C GLY A 728 10.88 -20.03 18.82
N ALA A 729 11.17 -18.72 18.82
CA ALA A 729 12.51 -18.20 18.49
C ALA A 729 13.54 -18.62 19.55
N VAL A 730 14.78 -18.90 19.15
CA VAL A 730 15.86 -19.34 20.07
C VAL A 730 17.15 -18.54 19.81
N PRO A 731 17.65 -17.75 20.78
CA PRO A 731 18.76 -16.85 20.52
C PRO A 731 20.09 -17.60 20.36
N ASN A 732 20.86 -17.19 19.35
CA ASN A 732 22.22 -17.64 19.06
C ASN A 732 22.38 -19.13 18.67
N ASP A 733 21.33 -19.80 18.20
CA ASP A 733 21.42 -21.20 17.75
C ASP A 733 21.80 -21.38 16.26
N GLY A 734 21.69 -20.30 15.47
CA GLY A 734 21.99 -20.26 14.03
C GLY A 734 20.86 -20.73 13.11
N LEU A 735 19.72 -21.12 13.67
CA LEU A 735 18.50 -21.49 12.95
C LEU A 735 17.68 -20.24 12.60
N ASP A 736 16.77 -20.35 11.64
CA ASP A 736 15.96 -19.23 11.15
C ASP A 736 14.75 -18.95 12.06
N ASP A 737 14.75 -17.78 12.73
CA ASP A 737 13.70 -17.29 13.61
C ASP A 737 12.57 -16.56 12.86
N THR A 738 12.70 -16.32 11.55
CA THR A 738 11.76 -15.50 10.75
C THR A 738 10.30 -15.83 11.02
N ALA A 739 9.94 -17.12 11.05
CA ALA A 739 8.56 -17.55 11.25
C ALA A 739 8.02 -17.23 12.66
N ALA A 740 8.88 -17.21 13.69
CA ALA A 740 8.50 -16.83 15.05
C ALA A 740 8.34 -15.30 15.18
N ILE A 741 9.27 -14.53 14.60
CA ILE A 741 9.20 -13.06 14.55
C ILE A 741 7.94 -12.61 13.78
N GLN A 742 7.69 -13.20 12.61
CA GLN A 742 6.52 -12.90 11.77
C GLN A 742 5.21 -13.17 12.52
N ARG A 743 5.10 -14.29 13.26
CA ARG A 743 3.91 -14.58 14.08
C ARG A 743 3.71 -13.54 15.18
N ALA A 744 4.76 -13.20 15.94
CA ALA A 744 4.66 -12.19 16.99
C ALA A 744 4.20 -10.83 16.43
N VAL A 745 4.78 -10.39 15.32
CA VAL A 745 4.40 -9.13 14.65
C VAL A 745 2.98 -9.18 14.08
N THR A 746 2.55 -10.33 13.55
CA THR A 746 1.17 -10.50 13.06
C THR A 746 0.15 -10.53 14.21
N ASP A 747 0.50 -11.10 15.37
CA ASP A 747 -0.35 -11.07 16.56
C ASP A 747 -0.49 -9.65 17.13
N ASP A 748 0.56 -8.84 17.09
CA ASP A 748 0.54 -7.44 17.49
C ASP A 748 -0.31 -6.58 16.53
N GLU A 749 -0.10 -6.74 15.21
CA GLU A 749 -0.90 -6.12 14.15
C GLU A 749 -2.41 -6.44 14.26
N ASN A 750 -2.74 -7.65 14.74
CA ASN A 750 -4.12 -8.10 14.98
C ASN A 750 -4.65 -7.77 16.40
N GLY A 751 -3.86 -7.13 17.26
CA GLY A 751 -4.24 -6.77 18.63
C GLY A 751 -4.36 -7.95 19.62
N VAL A 752 -3.76 -9.11 19.30
CA VAL A 752 -3.66 -10.28 20.19
C VAL A 752 -2.64 -10.01 21.31
N ILE A 753 -1.58 -9.27 21.01
CA ILE A 753 -0.61 -8.72 21.97
C ILE A 753 -0.55 -7.19 21.79
N SER A 754 0.15 -6.49 22.69
CA SER A 754 0.24 -5.01 22.67
C SER A 754 1.63 -4.45 22.37
N CYS A 755 2.64 -5.32 22.33
CA CYS A 755 3.93 -5.05 21.69
C CYS A 755 4.73 -6.36 21.52
N VAL A 756 5.56 -6.42 20.49
CA VAL A 756 6.57 -7.46 20.29
C VAL A 756 7.83 -7.11 21.09
N TRP A 757 8.35 -8.09 21.85
CA TRP A 757 9.63 -8.01 22.53
C TRP A 757 10.67 -8.93 21.87
N ILE A 758 11.83 -8.36 21.52
CA ILE A 758 13.00 -9.07 21.00
C ILE A 758 14.07 -9.06 22.10
N PRO A 759 14.24 -10.13 22.89
CA PRO A 759 15.22 -10.15 23.97
C PRO A 759 16.67 -10.10 23.46
N ALA A 760 17.60 -9.93 24.40
CA ALA A 760 19.03 -9.98 24.09
C ALA A 760 19.42 -11.34 23.48
N GLY A 761 20.15 -11.29 22.37
CA GLY A 761 20.54 -12.43 21.54
C GLY A 761 20.71 -12.02 20.08
N GLN A 762 21.37 -12.88 19.32
CA GLN A 762 21.36 -12.86 17.86
C GLN A 762 20.24 -13.76 17.35
N TRP A 763 19.40 -13.22 16.48
CA TRP A 763 18.21 -13.86 15.92
C TRP A 763 18.32 -13.88 14.41
N ARG A 764 18.27 -15.06 13.80
CA ARG A 764 18.48 -15.15 12.35
C ARG A 764 17.17 -14.86 11.63
N GLN A 765 17.22 -13.98 10.65
CA GLN A 765 16.08 -13.63 9.82
C GLN A 765 16.49 -13.75 8.35
N GLU A 766 15.74 -14.57 7.60
CA GLU A 766 15.98 -14.88 6.20
C GLU A 766 14.79 -14.56 5.29
N GLN A 767 13.69 -13.99 5.79
CA GLN A 767 12.68 -13.27 4.99
C GLN A 767 12.25 -11.98 5.70
N LYS A 768 11.91 -10.93 4.93
CA LYS A 768 11.46 -9.63 5.47
C LYS A 768 10.12 -9.80 6.17
N ILE A 769 9.98 -9.22 7.37
CA ILE A 769 8.71 -9.23 8.10
C ILE A 769 7.76 -8.21 7.45
N LEU A 770 6.57 -8.68 7.07
CA LEU A 770 5.52 -7.85 6.44
C LEU A 770 4.12 -8.42 6.71
N SER A 771 3.04 -7.69 6.43
CA SER A 771 1.68 -8.22 6.64
C SER A 771 1.38 -9.34 5.65
N PRO A 772 0.75 -10.46 6.08
CA PRO A 772 0.25 -11.45 5.14
C PRO A 772 -0.74 -10.84 4.12
N ASP A 773 -0.49 -11.11 2.84
CA ASP A 773 -1.39 -10.82 1.73
C ASP A 773 -1.73 -12.14 0.99
N PRO A 774 -2.95 -12.67 1.15
CA PRO A 774 -3.40 -13.88 0.45
C PRO A 774 -3.70 -13.63 -1.03
N THR A 775 -3.82 -12.36 -1.44
CA THR A 775 -4.06 -11.91 -2.82
C THR A 775 -2.80 -11.43 -3.52
N ARG A 776 -1.62 -11.65 -2.91
CA ARG A 776 -0.33 -11.25 -3.46
C ARG A 776 -0.12 -11.78 -4.87
N GLY A 777 0.53 -10.98 -5.71
CA GLY A 777 1.02 -11.41 -7.01
C GLY A 777 2.26 -12.30 -6.87
N GLN A 778 3.26 -12.08 -7.71
CA GLN A 778 4.55 -12.75 -7.58
C GLN A 778 5.20 -12.50 -6.20
N TRP A 779 5.00 -11.29 -5.66
CA TRP A 779 5.61 -10.79 -4.43
C TRP A 779 4.54 -10.23 -3.48
N ASN A 780 4.75 -10.37 -2.17
CA ASN A 780 3.99 -9.65 -1.15
C ASN A 780 4.68 -8.29 -0.90
N GLN A 781 3.91 -7.22 -0.95
CA GLN A 781 4.37 -5.82 -0.80
C GLN A 781 3.44 -4.99 0.10
N LYS A 782 2.72 -5.68 0.98
CA LYS A 782 1.83 -5.12 2.01
C LYS A 782 2.61 -5.03 3.32
N GLY A 783 3.04 -3.82 3.68
CA GLY A 783 3.83 -3.56 4.87
C GLY A 783 3.00 -3.66 6.16
N ILE A 784 3.69 -3.89 7.28
CA ILE A 784 3.09 -3.96 8.61
C ILE A 784 2.46 -2.63 9.02
N ARG A 785 1.44 -2.69 9.89
CA ARG A 785 0.72 -1.51 10.38
C ARG A 785 0.33 -1.61 11.85
N ASN A 786 0.37 -0.47 12.54
CA ASN A 786 -0.02 -0.34 13.96
C ASN A 786 0.81 -1.21 14.94
N VAL A 787 2.00 -1.65 14.52
CA VAL A 787 2.86 -2.57 15.28
C VAL A 787 3.82 -1.82 16.21
N VAL A 788 4.10 -2.36 17.39
CA VAL A 788 5.09 -1.87 18.35
C VAL A 788 6.14 -2.95 18.62
N ILE A 789 7.34 -2.80 18.06
CA ILE A 789 8.50 -3.69 18.26
C ILE A 789 9.53 -3.02 19.16
N ARG A 790 9.99 -3.73 20.20
CA ARG A 790 11.03 -3.27 21.13
C ARG A 790 12.10 -4.32 21.35
N GLY A 791 13.36 -3.92 21.31
CA GLY A 791 14.50 -4.74 21.69
C GLY A 791 15.12 -4.37 23.04
N ALA A 792 16.13 -5.13 23.45
CA ALA A 792 16.88 -4.92 24.68
C ALA A 792 18.03 -3.89 24.55
N GLY A 793 18.11 -3.19 23.42
CA GLY A 793 19.17 -2.26 23.04
C GLY A 793 19.91 -2.72 21.78
N MET A 794 20.37 -1.78 20.97
CA MET A 794 21.05 -2.02 19.67
C MET A 794 22.20 -3.03 19.77
N TRP A 795 22.99 -2.97 20.84
CA TRP A 795 24.10 -3.90 21.09
C TRP A 795 23.65 -5.31 21.49
N HIS A 796 22.42 -5.47 21.96
CA HIS A 796 21.94 -6.69 22.62
C HIS A 796 20.94 -7.49 21.77
N SER A 797 20.02 -6.84 21.06
CA SER A 797 18.98 -7.50 20.27
C SER A 797 19.26 -7.35 18.78
N GLN A 798 19.90 -8.37 18.20
CA GLN A 798 20.46 -8.29 16.84
C GLN A 798 19.72 -9.23 15.89
N LEU A 799 19.00 -8.68 14.91
CA LEU A 799 18.48 -9.42 13.77
C LEU A 799 19.57 -9.53 12.71
N TYR A 800 19.82 -10.71 12.16
CA TYR A 800 20.86 -10.88 11.14
C TYR A 800 20.50 -11.90 10.05
N SER A 801 21.08 -11.76 8.86
CA SER A 801 20.98 -12.74 7.78
C SER A 801 22.36 -13.31 7.43
N ASN A 802 22.41 -14.60 7.10
CA ASN A 802 23.60 -15.24 6.51
C ASN A 802 23.49 -15.39 4.98
N THR A 803 22.35 -15.03 4.39
CA THR A 803 22.02 -15.31 2.98
C THR A 803 21.93 -14.00 2.21
N GLN A 804 22.57 -13.90 1.04
CA GLN A 804 22.38 -12.69 0.22
C GLN A 804 20.90 -12.60 -0.22
N PRO A 805 20.30 -11.40 -0.32
CA PRO A 805 18.88 -11.22 -0.63
C PRO A 805 18.35 -12.05 -1.82
N HIS A 806 19.13 -12.12 -2.90
CA HIS A 806 18.82 -12.84 -4.13
C HIS A 806 18.95 -14.38 -4.04
N GLN A 807 19.53 -14.90 -2.96
CA GLN A 807 19.80 -16.33 -2.75
C GLN A 807 18.76 -17.00 -1.82
N VAL A 808 17.87 -16.23 -1.22
CA VAL A 808 16.81 -16.74 -0.35
C VAL A 808 15.81 -17.56 -1.16
N THR A 809 15.73 -18.85 -0.86
CA THR A 809 14.78 -19.76 -1.50
C THR A 809 13.37 -19.55 -0.94
N GLY A 810 12.37 -19.46 -1.81
CA GLY A 810 10.98 -19.25 -1.40
C GLY A 810 10.70 -17.85 -0.83
N ASN A 811 11.57 -16.88 -1.10
CA ASN A 811 11.37 -15.49 -0.70
C ASN A 811 10.00 -14.98 -1.20
N ILE A 812 9.21 -14.38 -0.29
CA ILE A 812 7.91 -13.80 -0.62
C ILE A 812 8.00 -12.31 -0.95
N ASN A 813 9.11 -11.66 -0.64
CA ASN A 813 9.32 -10.23 -0.77
C ASN A 813 9.81 -9.87 -2.18
N HIS A 814 9.61 -8.62 -2.61
CA HIS A 814 10.17 -8.18 -3.89
C HIS A 814 11.71 -8.25 -3.83
N PRO A 815 12.40 -8.65 -4.91
CA PRO A 815 13.87 -8.77 -4.94
C PRO A 815 14.66 -7.50 -4.59
N HIS A 816 14.00 -6.34 -4.45
CA HIS A 816 14.63 -5.09 -4.02
C HIS A 816 14.46 -4.80 -2.52
N GLU A 817 13.44 -5.38 -1.89
CA GLU A 817 13.10 -5.16 -0.47
C GLU A 817 14.07 -5.92 0.43
N GLY A 818 14.50 -7.11 0.01
CA GLY A 818 15.45 -7.95 0.72
C GLY A 818 14.81 -8.92 1.70
N ASN A 819 15.63 -9.44 2.62
CA ASN A 819 15.30 -10.60 3.45
C ASN A 819 15.48 -10.39 4.97
N VAL A 820 15.89 -9.19 5.40
CA VAL A 820 16.11 -8.84 6.82
C VAL A 820 15.39 -7.53 7.16
N GLY A 821 14.96 -7.35 8.41
CA GLY A 821 14.20 -6.17 8.84
C GLY A 821 12.71 -6.22 8.46
N PHE A 822 12.12 -5.06 8.15
CA PHE A 822 10.66 -4.86 8.11
C PHE A 822 10.18 -4.05 6.87
N ASP A 823 9.08 -4.48 6.24
CA ASP A 823 8.29 -3.64 5.31
C ASP A 823 7.15 -2.99 6.11
N ILE A 824 6.96 -1.68 5.99
CA ILE A 824 6.09 -0.87 6.86
C ILE A 824 5.14 -0.01 6.02
N ASP A 825 3.83 -0.10 6.26
CA ASP A 825 2.82 0.71 5.58
C ASP A 825 2.23 1.84 6.44
N ASP A 826 2.12 1.70 7.78
CA ASP A 826 1.45 2.71 8.63
C ASP A 826 1.76 2.59 10.13
N ASN A 827 1.75 3.70 10.88
CA ASN A 827 1.70 3.80 12.35
C ASN A 827 2.51 2.76 13.15
N THR A 828 3.75 2.48 12.73
CA THR A 828 4.59 1.43 13.31
C THR A 828 5.68 2.04 14.19
N GLN A 829 5.99 1.41 15.31
CA GLN A 829 6.94 1.89 16.31
C GLN A 829 8.02 0.82 16.48
N ILE A 830 9.26 1.09 16.03
CA ILE A 830 10.39 0.15 16.18
C ILE A 830 11.46 0.79 17.04
N SER A 831 11.95 0.04 18.04
CA SER A 831 12.94 0.56 18.99
C SER A 831 13.98 -0.45 19.45
N ASP A 832 15.20 0.04 19.71
CA ASP A 832 16.22 -0.63 20.52
C ASP A 832 16.73 -1.98 19.96
N ILE A 833 16.91 -2.09 18.65
CA ILE A 833 17.39 -3.30 17.93
C ILE A 833 18.54 -3.00 16.96
N ALA A 834 19.23 -4.04 16.49
CA ALA A 834 20.10 -4.01 15.32
C ALA A 834 19.56 -4.91 14.18
N ILE A 835 19.92 -4.57 12.94
CA ILE A 835 19.57 -5.25 11.69
C ILE A 835 20.84 -5.37 10.84
N PHE A 836 21.40 -6.58 10.72
CA PHE A 836 22.64 -6.84 9.97
C PHE A 836 22.34 -7.72 8.74
N GLY A 837 22.43 -7.13 7.56
CA GLY A 837 22.23 -7.84 6.29
C GLY A 837 23.46 -8.64 5.85
N ASN A 838 23.33 -9.29 4.69
CA ASN A 838 24.46 -9.89 3.97
C ASN A 838 24.46 -9.44 2.50
N THR A 839 24.20 -8.14 2.26
CA THR A 839 24.38 -7.53 0.94
C THR A 839 25.89 -7.42 0.67
N GLN A 840 26.33 -7.77 -0.53
CA GLN A 840 27.75 -7.72 -0.94
C GLN A 840 28.01 -6.87 -2.20
N ASN A 841 26.95 -6.43 -2.88
CA ASN A 841 26.99 -5.44 -3.95
C ASN A 841 25.60 -4.81 -4.10
N ARG A 842 25.52 -3.71 -4.86
CA ARG A 842 24.28 -2.94 -5.04
C ARG A 842 23.25 -3.64 -5.94
N ALA A 843 23.68 -4.40 -6.95
CA ALA A 843 22.77 -5.12 -7.84
C ALA A 843 21.90 -6.15 -7.10
N ASN A 844 22.48 -6.82 -6.09
CA ASN A 844 21.85 -7.84 -5.25
C ASN A 844 21.08 -7.24 -4.06
N ARG A 845 20.21 -6.26 -4.36
CA ARG A 845 19.52 -5.38 -3.40
C ARG A 845 18.81 -6.11 -2.25
N GLY A 846 18.90 -5.51 -1.06
CA GLY A 846 17.97 -5.77 0.04
C GLY A 846 18.05 -4.66 1.07
N HIS A 847 16.94 -3.99 1.35
CA HIS A 847 16.90 -2.85 2.27
C HIS A 847 16.86 -3.34 3.73
N GLY A 848 17.11 -2.47 4.71
CA GLY A 848 16.85 -2.75 6.12
C GLY A 848 15.37 -2.55 6.44
N LEU A 849 14.92 -1.31 6.29
CA LEU A 849 13.52 -0.90 6.37
C LEU A 849 13.05 -0.42 5.00
N ASN A 850 11.80 -0.70 4.64
CA ASN A 850 11.21 -0.22 3.39
C ASN A 850 9.68 -0.18 3.50
N GLY A 851 9.02 0.29 2.44
CA GLY A 851 7.57 0.42 2.39
C GLY A 851 7.15 1.89 2.37
N ARG A 852 5.93 2.18 2.79
CA ARG A 852 5.32 3.51 2.67
C ARG A 852 5.38 4.33 3.95
N PHE A 853 5.55 3.66 5.09
CA PHE A 853 5.63 4.17 6.46
C PHE A 853 4.39 4.90 6.98
N GLY A 854 3.58 5.53 6.11
CA GLY A 854 2.29 6.09 6.46
C GLY A 854 2.37 7.15 7.56
N LYS A 855 1.38 7.16 8.46
CA LYS A 855 1.24 8.20 9.47
C LYS A 855 1.85 7.82 10.80
N ASN A 856 2.55 8.75 11.44
CA ASN A 856 3.05 8.63 12.82
C ASN A 856 4.02 7.47 13.09
N THR A 857 4.57 6.81 12.07
CA THR A 857 5.60 5.77 12.24
C THR A 857 6.87 6.37 12.84
N LYS A 858 7.43 5.71 13.87
CA LYS A 858 8.67 6.13 14.51
C LYS A 858 9.65 5.00 14.67
N ILE A 859 10.90 5.25 14.30
CA ILE A 859 12.00 4.31 14.38
C ILE A 859 13.06 4.95 15.26
N SER A 860 13.41 4.31 16.38
CA SER A 860 14.26 4.91 17.41
C SER A 860 15.35 3.97 17.90
N ASN A 861 16.59 4.44 18.02
CA ASN A 861 17.72 3.61 18.47
C ASN A 861 17.83 2.29 17.67
N VAL A 862 17.89 2.38 16.33
CA VAL A 862 18.06 1.21 15.46
C VAL A 862 19.40 1.26 14.71
N TRP A 863 20.18 0.19 14.81
CA TRP A 863 21.46 0.02 14.10
C TRP A 863 21.23 -0.82 12.85
N ILE A 864 21.61 -0.34 11.66
CA ILE A 864 21.46 -1.08 10.41
C ILE A 864 22.81 -1.13 9.68
N GLU A 865 23.27 -2.33 9.32
CA GLU A 865 24.47 -2.53 8.49
C GLU A 865 24.27 -3.58 7.39
N HIS A 866 25.15 -3.53 6.37
CA HIS A 866 25.28 -4.55 5.31
C HIS A 866 23.99 -4.84 4.55
N VAL A 867 23.12 -3.82 4.47
CA VAL A 867 21.95 -3.74 3.61
C VAL A 867 22.27 -2.85 2.40
N ASN A 868 21.46 -2.94 1.36
CA ASN A 868 21.53 -2.01 0.23
C ASN A 868 21.15 -0.59 0.67
N VAL A 869 19.94 -0.38 1.19
CA VAL A 869 19.48 0.90 1.74
C VAL A 869 19.10 0.73 3.20
N GLY A 870 19.45 1.68 4.08
CA GLY A 870 19.06 1.64 5.50
C GLY A 870 17.54 1.72 5.67
N ALA A 871 16.92 2.82 5.22
CA ALA A 871 15.47 2.94 5.09
C ALA A 871 15.04 3.59 3.76
N TRP A 872 14.26 2.89 2.93
CA TRP A 872 13.65 3.45 1.73
C TRP A 872 12.17 3.79 2.01
N VAL A 873 11.87 5.07 2.19
CA VAL A 873 10.54 5.56 2.58
C VAL A 873 9.77 6.02 1.35
N GLY A 874 8.74 5.28 0.99
CA GLY A 874 7.92 5.52 -0.20
C GLY A 874 7.95 4.32 -1.14
N ARG A 875 6.90 4.22 -1.96
CA ARG A 875 6.78 3.25 -3.06
C ARG A 875 6.02 3.91 -4.19
N ASP A 876 6.36 3.59 -5.43
CA ASP A 876 5.69 4.17 -6.60
C ASP A 876 4.21 3.79 -6.63
N TYR A 877 3.34 4.75 -6.97
CA TYR A 877 1.89 4.57 -6.95
C TYR A 877 1.43 3.40 -7.85
N SER A 878 2.11 3.20 -8.98
CA SER A 878 1.82 2.15 -9.96
C SER A 878 2.07 0.72 -9.46
N ASP A 879 2.98 0.52 -8.50
CA ASP A 879 3.38 -0.83 -8.06
C ASP A 879 2.23 -1.54 -7.34
N THR A 880 1.61 -0.82 -6.39
CA THR A 880 0.52 -1.35 -5.56
C THR A 880 -0.42 -0.20 -5.16
N PRO A 881 -1.28 0.27 -6.11
CA PRO A 881 -2.16 1.43 -5.92
C PRO A 881 -3.12 1.32 -4.73
N ALA A 882 -3.55 0.09 -4.41
CA ALA A 882 -4.51 -0.21 -3.35
C ALA A 882 -3.99 0.13 -1.93
N TYR A 883 -2.67 0.28 -1.76
CA TYR A 883 -2.04 0.56 -0.47
C TYR A 883 -1.41 1.97 -0.41
N TRP A 884 -1.69 2.87 -1.36
CA TRP A 884 -1.15 4.24 -1.38
C TRP A 884 -1.36 4.98 -0.04
N ASN A 885 -0.26 5.21 0.68
CA ASN A 885 -0.24 5.86 2.00
C ASN A 885 1.13 6.51 2.26
N PRO A 886 1.45 7.66 1.62
CA PRO A 886 2.76 8.29 1.74
C PRO A 886 3.08 8.69 3.18
N GLY A 887 4.38 8.72 3.52
CA GLY A 887 4.87 9.06 4.86
C GLY A 887 4.40 10.43 5.33
N ASP A 888 3.86 10.53 6.54
CA ASP A 888 3.31 11.77 7.10
C ASP A 888 3.58 11.83 8.61
N GLY A 889 4.44 12.75 9.05
CA GLY A 889 4.83 12.87 10.45
C GLY A 889 5.77 11.77 10.94
N LEU A 890 6.66 11.26 10.07
CA LEU A 890 7.61 10.21 10.42
C LEU A 890 8.72 10.73 11.32
N GLU A 891 9.24 9.87 12.20
CA GLU A 891 10.36 10.20 13.08
C GLU A 891 11.39 9.07 13.13
N PHE A 892 12.56 9.30 12.52
CA PHE A 892 13.76 8.49 12.73
C PHE A 892 14.66 9.19 13.75
N THR A 893 15.07 8.51 14.82
CA THR A 893 15.86 9.13 15.89
C THR A 893 16.90 8.19 16.49
N GLY A 894 18.11 8.67 16.77
CA GLY A 894 19.17 7.83 17.37
C GLY A 894 19.62 6.67 16.47
N MET A 895 19.43 6.76 15.15
CA MET A 895 19.81 5.71 14.21
C MET A 895 21.34 5.58 14.13
N ARG A 896 21.83 4.37 13.87
CA ARG A 896 23.21 4.11 13.40
C ARG A 896 23.10 3.35 12.09
N ILE A 897 23.26 4.02 10.96
CA ILE A 897 23.19 3.36 9.64
C ILE A 897 24.59 3.36 9.03
N ARG A 898 25.19 2.18 8.89
CA ARG A 898 26.58 2.05 8.48
C ARG A 898 26.76 1.05 7.35
N ASN A 899 27.83 1.20 6.57
CA ASN A 899 28.31 0.18 5.64
C ASN A 899 27.27 -0.28 4.58
N THR A 900 26.39 0.62 4.13
CA THR A 900 25.34 0.34 3.13
C THR A 900 25.88 0.37 1.68
N PHE A 901 25.15 -0.22 0.74
CA PHE A 901 25.53 -0.24 -0.70
C PHE A 901 24.84 0.83 -1.56
N ALA A 902 23.87 1.49 -0.99
CA ALA A 902 23.18 2.66 -1.49
C ALA A 902 22.85 3.58 -0.29
N ASP A 903 21.73 4.31 -0.36
CA ASP A 903 21.32 5.37 0.56
C ASP A 903 21.28 4.95 2.04
N GLY A 904 21.45 5.92 2.95
CA GLY A 904 21.18 5.71 4.37
C GLY A 904 19.68 5.75 4.65
N ILE A 905 19.04 6.91 4.52
CA ILE A 905 17.57 7.07 4.52
C ILE A 905 17.15 7.95 3.35
N ASN A 906 16.19 7.49 2.55
CA ASN A 906 15.60 8.26 1.45
C ASN A 906 14.09 8.49 1.69
N PHE A 907 13.66 9.75 1.75
CA PHE A 907 12.26 10.17 1.82
C PHE A 907 11.73 10.48 0.41
N SER A 908 10.85 9.60 -0.08
CA SER A 908 10.35 9.60 -1.46
C SER A 908 8.81 9.66 -1.52
N ASN A 909 8.27 9.72 -2.74
CA ASN A 909 6.86 9.49 -3.10
C ASN A 909 5.83 10.30 -2.27
N GLY A 910 6.10 11.59 -2.03
CA GLY A 910 5.17 12.48 -1.34
C GLY A 910 5.24 12.45 0.19
N THR A 911 6.32 11.87 0.75
CA THR A 911 6.64 11.91 2.19
C THR A 911 6.69 13.35 2.69
N ARG A 912 6.15 13.60 3.88
CA ARG A 912 5.92 14.96 4.38
C ARG A 912 5.93 15.07 5.89
N ASN A 913 6.15 16.29 6.38
CA ASN A 913 6.18 16.65 7.81
C ASN A 913 7.11 15.75 8.65
N SER A 914 8.12 15.12 8.02
CA SER A 914 8.89 14.02 8.58
C SER A 914 10.29 14.44 8.99
N ARG A 915 10.95 13.67 9.87
CA ARG A 915 12.32 13.99 10.29
C ARG A 915 13.25 12.79 10.47
N VAL A 916 14.52 13.03 10.18
CA VAL A 916 15.64 12.24 10.72
C VAL A 916 16.40 13.13 11.70
N PHE A 917 16.43 12.72 12.96
CA PHE A 917 16.95 13.48 14.08
C PHE A 917 18.07 12.73 14.80
N ASN A 918 19.11 13.44 15.25
CA ASN A 918 20.12 12.92 16.18
C ASN A 918 20.70 11.55 15.80
N SER A 919 20.99 11.34 14.51
CA SER A 919 21.36 10.04 13.95
C SER A 919 22.75 10.04 13.31
N SER A 920 23.40 8.87 13.30
CA SER A 920 24.76 8.65 12.81
C SER A 920 24.77 7.80 11.55
N PHE A 921 25.53 8.25 10.55
CA PHE A 921 25.71 7.60 9.26
C PHE A 921 27.21 7.45 8.96
N ARG A 922 27.68 6.25 8.61
CA ARG A 922 29.09 6.03 8.24
C ARG A 922 29.24 5.04 7.07
N THR A 923 30.03 5.36 6.05
CA THR A 923 30.27 4.44 4.91
C THR A 923 28.98 4.07 4.13
N THR A 924 28.14 5.06 3.77
CA THR A 924 26.96 4.82 2.89
C THR A 924 27.37 4.76 1.41
N GLY A 925 26.64 3.96 0.61
CA GLY A 925 26.96 3.70 -0.80
C GLY A 925 26.15 4.51 -1.82
N ASP A 926 25.38 5.46 -1.32
CA ASP A 926 24.81 6.59 -2.01
C ASP A 926 24.52 7.66 -0.93
N ASP A 927 23.68 8.64 -1.26
CA ASP A 927 23.20 9.68 -0.36
C ASP A 927 22.90 9.17 1.07
N ALA A 928 23.66 9.63 2.06
CA ALA A 928 23.44 9.18 3.44
C ALA A 928 22.04 9.60 3.95
N LEU A 929 21.58 10.79 3.54
CA LEU A 929 20.22 11.28 3.72
C LEU A 929 19.71 11.93 2.43
N ALA A 930 18.59 11.45 1.89
CA ALA A 930 17.98 11.99 0.69
C ALA A 930 16.51 12.38 0.89
N ILE A 931 16.08 13.50 0.32
CA ILE A 931 14.67 13.79 0.02
C ILE A 931 14.53 13.77 -1.50
N TRP A 932 13.78 12.82 -2.04
CA TRP A 932 13.44 12.79 -3.47
C TRP A 932 11.96 13.08 -3.65
N ALA A 933 11.62 14.24 -4.21
CA ALA A 933 10.24 14.55 -4.61
C ALA A 933 9.85 13.77 -5.87
N ASN A 934 9.81 12.44 -5.75
CA ASN A 934 9.60 11.47 -6.83
C ASN A 934 8.23 11.72 -7.50
N PRO A 935 8.15 11.84 -8.84
CA PRO A 935 6.90 12.10 -9.56
C PRO A 935 5.95 10.89 -9.65
N TYR A 936 6.37 9.68 -9.26
CA TYR A 936 5.55 8.45 -9.27
C TYR A 936 4.60 8.37 -8.06
N VAL A 937 3.76 9.39 -7.94
CA VAL A 937 2.78 9.59 -6.87
C VAL A 937 1.35 9.51 -7.42
N LYS A 938 0.36 9.40 -6.54
CA LYS A 938 -1.06 9.34 -6.95
C LYS A 938 -1.53 10.63 -7.63
N ASP A 939 -1.14 11.79 -7.09
CA ASP A 939 -1.45 13.11 -7.65
C ASP A 939 -0.28 14.07 -7.40
N GLN A 940 0.41 14.44 -8.47
CA GLN A 940 1.59 15.31 -8.46
C GLN A 940 1.30 16.76 -7.99
N SER A 941 0.03 17.15 -7.86
CA SER A 941 -0.35 18.47 -7.34
C SER A 941 -0.47 18.53 -5.81
N VAL A 942 -0.56 17.38 -5.14
CA VAL A 942 -0.74 17.31 -3.67
C VAL A 942 0.24 16.37 -2.96
N ASP A 943 0.63 15.26 -3.58
CA ASP A 943 1.58 14.29 -3.02
C ASP A 943 3.04 14.69 -3.37
N ILE A 944 3.41 15.93 -3.06
CA ILE A 944 4.76 16.48 -3.21
C ILE A 944 5.51 16.29 -1.89
N ASN A 945 6.81 15.96 -1.91
CA ASN A 945 7.61 15.91 -0.68
C ASN A 945 7.75 17.29 -0.04
N HIS A 946 7.38 17.44 1.23
CA HIS A 946 7.41 18.74 1.89
C HIS A 946 7.46 18.76 3.42
N ASN A 947 8.02 19.84 3.98
CA ASN A 947 8.24 20.03 5.41
C ASN A 947 9.11 18.92 6.04
N ASP A 948 10.01 18.30 5.27
CA ASP A 948 10.89 17.24 5.75
C ASP A 948 12.21 17.81 6.29
N HIS A 949 12.72 17.23 7.39
CA HIS A 949 13.78 17.85 8.19
C HIS A 949 14.88 16.86 8.61
N PHE A 950 16.11 17.12 8.16
CA PHE A 950 17.31 16.43 8.62
C PHE A 950 18.03 17.28 9.67
N LEU A 951 17.92 16.87 10.93
CA LEU A 951 18.27 17.67 12.11
C LEU A 951 19.31 16.96 12.99
N ASN A 952 20.41 17.65 13.31
CA ASN A 952 21.42 17.14 14.26
C ASN A 952 22.01 15.76 13.86
N ASN A 953 22.32 15.51 12.59
CA ASN A 953 22.89 14.21 12.16
C ASN A 953 24.40 14.30 11.93
N THR A 954 25.13 13.25 12.28
CA THR A 954 26.56 13.08 11.92
C THR A 954 26.68 12.11 10.77
N ILE A 955 27.25 12.56 9.66
CA ILE A 955 27.47 11.79 8.43
C ILE A 955 28.97 11.78 8.15
N GLN A 956 29.53 10.59 7.98
CA GLN A 956 30.94 10.36 7.73
C GLN A 956 31.11 9.42 6.54
N LEU A 957 32.06 9.74 5.67
CA LEU A 957 32.60 8.77 4.71
C LEU A 957 31.58 8.14 3.73
N PRO A 958 30.54 8.84 3.18
CA PRO A 958 29.82 8.31 2.03
C PRO A 958 30.81 7.95 0.92
N TRP A 959 30.88 6.66 0.56
CA TRP A 959 31.82 6.16 -0.44
C TRP A 959 31.31 6.42 -1.86
N ARG A 960 30.05 6.85 -2.00
CA ARG A 960 29.48 7.47 -3.19
C ARG A 960 28.43 8.52 -2.81
N ALA A 961 28.24 9.49 -3.70
CA ALA A 961 27.18 10.49 -3.65
C ALA A 961 27.26 11.33 -2.36
N ASN A 962 26.13 11.90 -1.93
CA ASN A 962 26.16 13.02 -1.00
C ASN A 962 26.19 12.59 0.46
N GLY A 963 26.60 13.54 1.32
CA GLY A 963 26.16 13.47 2.71
C GLY A 963 24.66 13.67 2.82
N ILE A 964 24.15 14.78 2.26
CA ILE A 964 22.72 15.10 2.23
C ILE A 964 22.32 15.53 0.82
N ALA A 965 21.21 14.99 0.30
CA ALA A 965 20.64 15.44 -0.96
C ALA A 965 19.17 15.86 -0.80
N ILE A 966 18.77 16.90 -1.53
CA ILE A 966 17.37 17.30 -1.69
C ILE A 966 17.10 17.47 -3.18
N TYR A 967 16.17 16.68 -3.71
CA TYR A 967 15.74 16.68 -5.09
C TYR A 967 14.28 17.16 -5.14
N GLY A 968 14.09 18.48 -5.21
CA GLY A 968 12.77 19.12 -5.31
C GLY A 968 11.99 19.25 -3.98
N GLY A 969 10.69 19.51 -4.11
CA GLY A 969 9.78 19.70 -2.96
C GLY A 969 9.80 21.12 -2.37
N TYR A 970 9.22 21.29 -1.18
CA TYR A 970 9.13 22.59 -0.49
C TYR A 970 9.13 22.50 1.03
N GLY A 971 9.60 23.55 1.72
CA GLY A 971 9.65 23.58 3.19
C GLY A 971 10.71 22.65 3.81
N ASN A 972 11.53 22.01 2.97
CA ASN A 972 12.51 21.02 3.38
C ASN A 972 13.75 21.67 4.00
N SER A 973 14.40 21.00 4.95
CA SER A 973 15.57 21.56 5.62
C SER A 973 16.62 20.53 6.05
N ALA A 974 17.88 20.95 6.01
CA ALA A 974 19.00 20.26 6.63
C ALA A 974 19.68 21.22 7.62
N GLN A 975 19.51 20.95 8.92
CA GLN A 975 19.94 21.86 9.98
C GLN A 975 20.82 21.19 11.04
N ASN A 976 21.86 21.89 11.47
CA ASN A 976 22.76 21.47 12.55
C ASN A 976 23.47 20.11 12.31
N ASN A 977 23.64 19.70 11.05
CA ASN A 977 24.31 18.45 10.72
C ASN A 977 25.84 18.63 10.64
N LEU A 978 26.57 17.55 10.89
CA LEU A 978 28.00 17.43 10.67
C LEU A 978 28.20 16.43 9.52
N VAL A 979 28.77 16.87 8.40
CA VAL A 979 29.09 16.00 7.26
C VAL A 979 30.60 16.03 7.06
N SER A 980 31.21 14.87 6.90
CA SER A 980 32.64 14.77 6.68
C SER A 980 33.04 13.66 5.71
N ASP A 981 34.14 13.91 5.01
CA ASP A 981 34.88 12.93 4.20
C ASP A 981 34.08 12.21 3.09
N THR A 982 33.17 12.91 2.40
CA THR A 982 32.49 12.38 1.19
C THR A 982 33.51 12.04 0.11
N ALA A 983 33.40 10.87 -0.53
CA ALA A 983 34.46 10.37 -1.39
C ALA A 983 34.54 11.05 -2.77
N ASN A 984 33.40 11.32 -3.40
CA ASN A 984 33.33 11.76 -4.81
C ASN A 984 32.29 12.85 -5.12
N TYR A 985 31.46 13.22 -4.16
CA TYR A 985 30.31 14.11 -4.33
C TYR A 985 30.21 15.13 -3.17
N PRO A 986 29.29 16.11 -3.25
CA PRO A 986 29.09 17.14 -2.23
C PRO A 986 28.82 16.63 -0.81
N GLY A 987 29.08 17.51 0.17
CA GLY A 987 28.54 17.33 1.52
C GLY A 987 27.02 17.55 1.54
N ILE A 988 26.52 18.56 0.82
CA ILE A 988 25.10 18.81 0.59
C ILE A 988 24.82 19.14 -0.88
N MET A 989 23.82 18.53 -1.49
CA MET A 989 23.39 18.80 -2.86
C MET A 989 21.91 19.17 -2.95
N LEU A 990 21.61 20.22 -3.73
CA LEU A 990 20.26 20.55 -4.18
C LEU A 990 20.23 20.35 -5.70
N ALA A 991 19.40 19.45 -6.23
CA ALA A 991 19.47 19.12 -7.66
C ALA A 991 18.13 18.74 -8.30
N THR A 992 18.09 18.81 -9.64
CA THR A 992 16.91 18.45 -10.45
C THR A 992 17.21 17.45 -11.58
N ASP A 993 18.35 16.77 -11.51
CA ASP A 993 18.79 15.68 -12.39
C ASP A 993 17.97 14.38 -12.22
N HIS A 994 17.50 14.07 -11.01
CA HIS A 994 16.63 12.90 -10.74
C HIS A 994 15.13 13.11 -11.08
N SER A 995 14.84 13.96 -12.08
CA SER A 995 13.48 14.30 -12.56
C SER A 995 12.42 14.61 -11.47
N PRO A 996 12.75 15.35 -10.38
CA PRO A 996 11.82 15.53 -9.27
C PRO A 996 10.66 16.47 -9.61
N LEU A 997 9.61 16.42 -8.78
CA LEU A 997 8.62 17.49 -8.67
C LEU A 997 9.32 18.81 -8.26
N PRO A 998 8.91 19.97 -8.80
CA PRO A 998 9.73 21.18 -8.72
C PRO A 998 10.04 21.66 -7.29
N PHE A 999 11.18 22.33 -7.13
CA PHE A 999 11.41 23.16 -5.95
C PHE A 999 10.38 24.28 -5.85
N SER A 1000 9.86 24.52 -4.66
CA SER A 1000 9.06 25.71 -4.34
C SER A 1000 9.17 26.08 -2.86
N GLY A 1001 8.50 27.17 -2.43
CA GLY A 1001 8.54 27.64 -1.05
C GLY A 1001 9.96 28.03 -0.61
N THR A 1002 10.45 27.40 0.46
CA THR A 1002 11.80 27.61 0.99
C THR A 1002 12.51 26.27 1.20
N THR A 1003 13.79 26.21 0.84
CA THR A 1003 14.70 25.12 1.24
C THR A 1003 15.79 25.71 2.14
N LEU A 1004 15.94 25.19 3.36
CA LEU A 1004 16.82 25.77 4.38
C LEU A 1004 18.00 24.85 4.72
N LEU A 1005 19.22 25.33 4.45
CA LEU A 1005 20.46 24.75 4.94
C LEU A 1005 21.00 25.65 6.06
N ALA A 1006 20.94 25.20 7.33
CA ALA A 1006 21.28 26.07 8.47
C ALA A 1006 22.22 25.40 9.49
N ASN A 1007 23.22 26.15 9.96
CA ASN A 1007 24.15 25.70 11.00
C ASN A 1007 24.84 24.35 10.71
N ASN A 1008 25.13 24.02 9.45
CA ASN A 1008 25.83 22.77 9.13
C ASN A 1008 27.35 22.93 9.24
N GLY A 1009 28.07 21.82 9.45
CA GLY A 1009 29.53 21.77 9.39
C GLY A 1009 29.95 20.76 8.34
N LEU A 1010 30.65 21.19 7.30
CA LEU A 1010 31.08 20.35 6.19
C LEU A 1010 32.62 20.31 6.18
N TYR A 1011 33.19 19.14 6.43
CA TYR A 1011 34.64 18.96 6.58
C TYR A 1011 35.17 17.99 5.53
N ARG A 1012 36.11 18.44 4.69
CA ARG A 1012 36.75 17.59 3.68
C ARG A 1012 35.76 16.96 2.70
N THR A 1013 34.67 17.66 2.36
CA THR A 1013 33.64 17.20 1.43
C THR A 1013 33.82 17.77 0.01
N GLY A 1014 33.06 17.23 -0.94
CA GLY A 1014 33.27 17.44 -2.38
C GLY A 1014 34.23 16.40 -2.96
N GLY A 1015 34.25 16.27 -4.28
CA GLY A 1015 35.05 15.27 -4.99
C GLY A 1015 34.83 15.32 -6.50
N ALA A 1016 35.29 14.30 -7.23
CA ALA A 1016 35.09 14.18 -8.67
C ALA A 1016 34.38 12.87 -9.03
N PHE A 1017 33.58 12.90 -10.09
CA PHE A 1017 32.80 11.75 -10.58
C PHE A 1017 32.63 11.81 -12.11
N TRP A 1018 32.07 10.74 -12.70
CA TRP A 1018 31.97 10.54 -14.15
C TRP A 1018 33.35 10.45 -14.82
N ASN A 1019 34.11 9.39 -14.50
CA ASN A 1019 35.54 9.24 -14.84
C ASN A 1019 36.42 10.43 -14.42
N GLU A 1020 36.04 11.08 -13.31
CA GLU A 1020 36.62 12.33 -12.80
C GLU A 1020 36.42 13.58 -13.71
N ASP A 1021 35.64 13.49 -14.81
CA ASP A 1021 35.35 14.62 -15.70
C ASP A 1021 34.50 15.74 -15.05
N GLN A 1022 33.85 15.46 -13.92
CA GLN A 1022 33.05 16.45 -13.19
C GLN A 1022 33.45 16.59 -11.72
N GLU A 1023 33.86 17.81 -11.39
CA GLU A 1023 34.17 18.26 -10.03
C GLU A 1023 32.90 18.75 -9.30
N PHE A 1024 32.90 18.58 -7.97
CA PHE A 1024 31.80 18.93 -7.08
C PHE A 1024 32.29 19.63 -5.80
N GLY A 1025 31.70 20.77 -5.49
CA GLY A 1025 31.96 21.52 -4.26
C GLY A 1025 31.26 20.95 -3.02
N ALA A 1026 31.66 21.43 -1.84
CA ALA A 1026 31.12 20.97 -0.56
C ALA A 1026 29.60 21.20 -0.41
N ILE A 1027 29.08 22.31 -0.93
CA ILE A 1027 27.65 22.48 -1.24
C ILE A 1027 27.51 22.68 -2.75
N THR A 1028 26.63 21.93 -3.40
CA THR A 1028 26.39 22.07 -4.84
C THR A 1028 24.91 22.29 -5.15
N LEU A 1029 24.61 23.27 -6.00
CA LEU A 1029 23.29 23.48 -6.59
C LEU A 1029 23.35 23.12 -8.09
N PHE A 1030 22.57 22.13 -8.52
CA PHE A 1030 22.58 21.61 -9.89
C PHE A 1030 21.18 21.61 -10.53
N PRO A 1031 20.78 22.70 -11.21
CA PRO A 1031 19.45 22.86 -11.80
C PRO A 1031 19.39 22.18 -13.18
N SER A 1032 19.56 20.85 -13.24
CA SER A 1032 19.72 20.08 -14.48
C SER A 1032 18.47 19.94 -15.35
N THR A 1033 17.26 20.08 -14.80
CA THR A 1033 16.01 20.00 -15.59
C THR A 1033 14.99 21.08 -15.24
N LYS A 1034 15.06 21.61 -14.02
CA LYS A 1034 14.14 22.56 -13.42
C LYS A 1034 14.90 23.57 -12.58
N ASP A 1035 14.30 24.73 -12.36
CA ASP A 1035 14.81 25.77 -11.47
C ASP A 1035 14.91 25.29 -10.02
N ILE A 1036 15.88 25.82 -9.28
CA ILE A 1036 16.05 25.63 -7.83
C ILE A 1036 15.82 26.99 -7.17
N VAL A 1037 14.66 27.15 -6.52
CA VAL A 1037 14.18 28.43 -5.99
C VAL A 1037 14.08 28.41 -4.46
N GLY A 1038 14.12 29.60 -3.84
CA GLY A 1038 13.84 29.74 -2.40
C GLY A 1038 14.91 29.18 -1.46
N VAL A 1039 16.16 29.08 -1.92
CA VAL A 1039 17.26 28.52 -1.14
C VAL A 1039 17.81 29.54 -0.14
N THR A 1040 17.93 29.13 1.12
CA THR A 1040 18.66 29.86 2.17
C THR A 1040 19.75 28.97 2.74
N ILE A 1041 20.99 29.43 2.70
CA ILE A 1041 22.17 28.82 3.33
C ILE A 1041 22.62 29.75 4.46
N ARG A 1042 22.72 29.27 5.70
CA ARG A 1042 23.20 30.12 6.79
C ARG A 1042 23.95 29.42 7.91
N ASP A 1043 24.72 30.20 8.67
CA ASP A 1043 25.42 29.81 9.91
C ASP A 1043 26.36 28.60 9.74
N THR A 1044 26.79 28.32 8.50
CA THR A 1044 27.39 27.06 8.06
C THR A 1044 28.90 27.22 7.88
N ASP A 1045 29.68 26.25 8.36
CA ASP A 1045 31.12 26.19 8.12
C ASP A 1045 31.43 25.13 7.06
N ILE A 1046 32.30 25.49 6.12
CA ILE A 1046 32.85 24.64 5.07
C ILE A 1046 34.36 24.69 5.21
N ILE A 1047 34.98 23.57 5.58
CA ILE A 1047 36.39 23.50 5.93
C ILE A 1047 37.06 22.40 5.10
N ASP A 1048 38.19 22.73 4.48
CA ASP A 1048 39.07 21.79 3.79
C ASP A 1048 38.41 21.06 2.58
N SER A 1049 37.51 21.72 1.84
CA SER A 1049 36.77 21.12 0.71
C SER A 1049 37.71 20.60 -0.39
N THR A 1050 37.34 19.51 -1.06
CA THR A 1050 38.19 18.89 -2.10
C THR A 1050 38.34 19.83 -3.30
N TYR A 1051 37.20 20.28 -3.84
CA TYR A 1051 37.11 21.35 -4.83
C TYR A 1051 36.45 22.57 -4.16
N ASP A 1052 35.41 23.14 -4.76
CA ASP A 1052 34.80 24.39 -4.31
C ASP A 1052 34.17 24.32 -2.91
N GLY A 1053 33.99 25.49 -2.28
CA GLY A 1053 33.13 25.61 -1.10
C GLY A 1053 31.65 25.52 -1.46
N ILE A 1054 31.14 26.49 -2.22
CA ILE A 1054 29.77 26.49 -2.75
C ILE A 1054 29.80 26.56 -4.29
N GLN A 1055 29.20 25.59 -4.97
CA GLN A 1055 29.22 25.46 -6.42
C GLN A 1055 27.81 25.66 -7.02
N PHE A 1056 27.69 26.56 -7.98
CA PHE A 1056 26.50 26.76 -8.80
C PHE A 1056 26.74 26.15 -10.20
N LYS A 1057 26.23 24.95 -10.44
CA LYS A 1057 26.47 24.20 -11.70
C LYS A 1057 25.61 24.70 -12.86
N ASN A 1058 26.04 24.35 -14.07
CA ASN A 1058 25.35 24.61 -15.32
C ASN A 1058 24.42 23.44 -15.70
N GLY A 1059 23.11 23.63 -15.55
CA GLY A 1059 22.11 22.59 -15.81
C GLY A 1059 20.97 22.96 -16.76
N GLY A 1060 20.87 24.21 -17.21
CA GLY A 1060 19.78 24.67 -18.07
C GLY A 1060 18.50 25.11 -17.33
N GLY A 1061 18.41 24.90 -16.01
CA GLY A 1061 17.51 25.62 -15.10
C GLY A 1061 18.14 26.91 -14.53
N ASN A 1062 17.45 27.56 -13.59
CA ASN A 1062 17.83 28.83 -12.97
C ASN A 1062 17.92 28.71 -11.44
N MET A 1063 18.73 29.55 -10.79
CA MET A 1063 18.93 29.58 -9.33
C MET A 1063 18.75 31.01 -8.79
N PRO A 1064 17.52 31.55 -8.76
CA PRO A 1064 17.26 32.93 -8.36
C PRO A 1064 17.28 33.12 -6.84
N ASN A 1065 17.84 34.25 -6.40
CA ASN A 1065 17.78 34.78 -5.04
C ASN A 1065 18.28 33.83 -3.94
N VAL A 1066 19.34 33.07 -4.19
CA VAL A 1066 19.98 32.22 -3.17
C VAL A 1066 20.55 33.11 -2.06
N GLN A 1067 20.03 32.99 -0.84
CA GLN A 1067 20.51 33.76 0.31
C GLN A 1067 21.64 33.00 1.01
N ILE A 1068 22.77 33.65 1.25
CA ILE A 1068 23.94 33.07 1.94
C ILE A 1068 24.36 33.99 3.08
N THR A 1069 24.17 33.57 4.33
CA THR A 1069 24.35 34.44 5.51
C THR A 1069 25.15 33.78 6.62
N ASN A 1070 26.13 34.46 7.23
CA ASN A 1070 26.97 33.90 8.31
C ASN A 1070 27.68 32.59 7.89
N VAL A 1071 28.24 32.53 6.69
CA VAL A 1071 28.92 31.32 6.18
C VAL A 1071 30.43 31.50 6.23
N LYS A 1072 31.14 30.51 6.77
CA LYS A 1072 32.61 30.44 6.71
C LYS A 1072 33.02 29.38 5.68
N ILE A 1073 33.92 29.74 4.77
CA ILE A 1073 34.57 28.83 3.84
C ILE A 1073 36.08 28.95 4.05
N ASP A 1074 36.77 27.85 4.32
CA ASP A 1074 38.22 27.85 4.54
C ASP A 1074 38.87 26.65 3.84
N LYS A 1075 39.94 26.90 3.10
CA LYS A 1075 40.77 25.88 2.44
C LYS A 1075 40.02 25.02 1.40
N SER A 1076 39.54 25.65 0.32
CA SER A 1076 39.12 24.91 -0.89
C SER A 1076 40.37 24.45 -1.65
N ASN A 1077 40.73 23.16 -1.56
CA ASN A 1077 42.07 22.68 -1.93
C ASN A 1077 42.38 22.78 -3.43
N ASN A 1078 41.40 22.49 -4.29
CA ASN A 1078 41.54 22.47 -5.74
C ASN A 1078 40.39 23.23 -6.42
N GLY A 1079 39.89 24.31 -5.80
CA GLY A 1079 38.75 25.07 -6.33
C GLY A 1079 38.56 26.42 -5.66
N ALA A 1080 37.42 27.06 -5.95
CA ALA A 1080 37.08 28.39 -5.45
C ALA A 1080 36.29 28.33 -4.14
N GLY A 1081 36.28 29.42 -3.37
CA GLY A 1081 35.39 29.51 -2.20
C GLY A 1081 33.92 29.45 -2.60
N ILE A 1082 33.54 30.25 -3.60
CA ILE A 1082 32.25 30.16 -4.30
C ILE A 1082 32.52 30.14 -5.81
N LEU A 1083 32.03 29.12 -6.51
CA LEU A 1083 32.12 28.97 -7.97
C LEU A 1083 30.75 29.14 -8.63
N ALA A 1084 30.66 30.02 -9.63
CA ALA A 1084 29.59 30.02 -10.62
C ALA A 1084 30.10 29.53 -11.98
N MET A 1085 29.63 28.37 -12.41
CA MET A 1085 30.09 27.73 -13.64
C MET A 1085 29.63 28.46 -14.91
N SER A 1086 30.33 28.19 -16.02
CA SER A 1086 29.96 28.70 -17.35
C SER A 1086 28.57 28.18 -17.75
N GLY A 1087 27.63 29.08 -18.08
CA GLY A 1087 26.23 28.74 -18.32
C GLY A 1087 25.34 28.61 -17.08
N ALA A 1088 25.86 28.79 -15.86
CA ALA A 1088 25.02 28.96 -14.68
C ALA A 1088 24.20 30.27 -14.77
N ARG A 1089 22.99 30.29 -14.19
CA ARG A 1089 22.05 31.42 -14.28
C ARG A 1089 21.36 31.64 -12.94
N GLY A 1090 21.12 32.91 -12.60
CA GLY A 1090 20.47 33.30 -11.35
C GLY A 1090 21.28 34.30 -10.56
N ASN A 1091 21.10 34.31 -9.24
CA ASN A 1091 21.84 35.21 -8.36
C ASN A 1091 21.95 34.70 -6.92
N ALA A 1092 23.07 35.02 -6.28
CA ALA A 1092 23.27 34.87 -4.84
C ALA A 1092 23.44 36.24 -4.16
N VAL A 1093 22.95 36.34 -2.92
CA VAL A 1093 23.11 37.49 -2.03
C VAL A 1093 23.86 37.03 -0.78
N LEU A 1094 25.03 37.62 -0.55
CA LEU A 1094 25.93 37.30 0.56
C LEU A 1094 25.75 38.30 1.71
N SER A 1095 25.80 37.82 2.94
CA SER A 1095 25.79 38.66 4.15
C SER A 1095 26.64 38.01 5.25
N ASN A 1096 27.72 38.67 5.67
CA ASN A 1096 28.68 38.14 6.63
C ASN A 1096 29.26 36.78 6.19
N VAL A 1097 29.83 36.73 4.98
CA VAL A 1097 30.46 35.52 4.43
C VAL A 1097 31.98 35.67 4.47
N THR A 1098 32.67 34.78 5.20
CA THR A 1098 34.13 34.76 5.30
C THR A 1098 34.70 33.66 4.42
N ILE A 1099 35.61 34.00 3.50
CA ILE A 1099 36.28 33.04 2.62
C ILE A 1099 37.79 33.19 2.74
N THR A 1100 38.49 32.10 3.05
CA THR A 1100 39.95 32.06 3.20
C THR A 1100 40.57 30.84 2.53
N ASN A 1101 41.81 30.99 2.05
CA ASN A 1101 42.68 29.88 1.62
C ASN A 1101 42.15 28.99 0.46
N SER A 1102 41.20 29.45 -0.35
CA SER A 1102 40.74 28.74 -1.57
C SER A 1102 41.76 28.88 -2.71
N ALA A 1103 42.08 27.79 -3.38
CA ALA A 1103 43.14 27.72 -4.40
C ALA A 1103 42.89 28.63 -5.62
N ASP A 1104 41.67 28.61 -6.18
CA ASP A 1104 41.32 29.38 -7.37
C ASP A 1104 40.79 30.79 -7.04
N GLY A 1105 40.79 31.15 -5.75
CA GLY A 1105 40.31 32.43 -5.24
C GLY A 1105 38.96 32.34 -4.53
N ASN A 1106 38.58 33.46 -3.90
CA ASN A 1106 37.44 33.46 -2.98
C ASN A 1106 36.08 33.33 -3.68
N ILE A 1107 35.88 34.05 -4.78
CA ILE A 1107 34.65 34.03 -5.59
C ILE A 1107 35.06 34.03 -7.06
N VAL A 1108 34.66 33.00 -7.80
CA VAL A 1108 34.98 32.82 -9.22
C VAL A 1108 33.68 32.72 -10.02
N ILE A 1109 33.56 33.55 -11.06
CA ILE A 1109 32.49 33.49 -12.05
C ILE A 1109 33.13 33.14 -13.39
N GLN A 1110 32.89 31.93 -13.89
CA GLN A 1110 33.52 31.46 -15.13
C GLN A 1110 33.00 32.22 -16.35
N PRO A 1111 33.83 32.43 -17.40
CA PRO A 1111 33.41 33.05 -18.64
C PRO A 1111 32.17 32.36 -19.23
N GLY A 1112 31.15 33.13 -19.61
CA GLY A 1112 29.87 32.60 -20.12
C GLY A 1112 28.83 32.27 -19.04
N SER A 1113 29.12 32.45 -17.76
CA SER A 1113 28.09 32.45 -16.71
C SER A 1113 27.20 33.70 -16.83
N GLN A 1114 25.90 33.52 -16.55
CA GLN A 1114 24.94 34.62 -16.34
C GLN A 1114 24.60 34.80 -14.86
N PHE A 1115 25.21 33.99 -13.98
CA PHE A 1115 24.99 34.06 -12.54
C PHE A 1115 25.66 35.31 -11.95
N THR A 1116 24.97 35.99 -11.03
CA THR A 1116 25.49 37.19 -10.36
C THR A 1116 25.64 36.98 -8.85
N ILE A 1117 26.69 37.53 -8.26
CA ILE A 1117 26.95 37.46 -6.82
C ILE A 1117 27.08 38.89 -6.31
N SER A 1118 26.43 39.18 -5.19
CA SER A 1118 26.36 40.51 -4.58
C SER A 1118 26.29 40.40 -3.06
N GLY A 1119 26.64 41.46 -2.34
CA GLY A 1119 26.65 41.48 -0.87
C GLY A 1119 28.06 41.62 -0.29
N SER A 1120 28.21 41.26 0.99
CA SER A 1120 29.44 41.43 1.78
C SER A 1120 29.63 40.31 2.79
#